data_AF-A0A9P1DMM4-F1
#
_entry.id   AF-A0A9P1DMM4-F1
#
_cell.length_a   1.000
_cell.length_b   1.000
_cell.length_c   1.000
_cell.angle_alpha   90.00
_cell.angle_beta   90.00
_cell.angle_gamma   90.00
#
_symmetry.space_group_name_H-M   'P 1'
#
loop_
_entity.id
_entity.type
_entity.pdbx_description
1 polymer ?
#
loop_
_entity_poly.entity_id
_entity_poly.type
_entity_poly.pdbx_seq_one_letter_code
_entity_poly.pdbx_strand_id
1 'polypeptide(L)'
;MAVIGPAPLLRHNEGRLELQEEGLTVLRRVGAPLHVIFTIGGSRCGKSTVCNALLYGDAAEKRGFETGSSFDPVTSGVDVAAKRLPGGGALVLADCEGAFHIMGSSLSARGFGVVGFLAYHLSSVVVHVTMGSIDERDIEALGHMALAAEGVSEECLRPANSKPELMLLVNGARFDLGEAVARRLLQPPEGAGRSCARSAIAAAFCPNPALEALPCCEHQAYWPKVQDLRQRILESPAMSQPSGVKASGSQLAERLEQLLAELQGSSALPRAAADPVSAAEHAMRSMHLDPLVEDIAKKFTAAASTVPVQNGSPRATDNSNAVEEALKEFDDRSAWLVAAGSGLSPCQPLLQAVRQRLQARLEGVLEAVARGRRESAMMLRAARLNQTPSKLSRSLRSEDMRTPTPPHTPSRRWTLSGLLGGVESTMLRVEAWHSKSKEDIRELEQGLKDLTKVFSQLPEVGDNAELGQKQEIWQKRLQDFQGRHRQQLKSWHNAGQEMLQELVPEQKIEVKMPDFLSATVMLEEARAEVESLRLLRQKALESAAAQRLEQTLEELKNRCAEEIGGHATLQERVSSRMASRLNALGEFLDQEVQQRRERHQALVEVVAQMSKSLQSTIAEDEEAETLTPSPQALNGKSSPSSGVSSRWRSEKRR
;
A
#
# COMPACT_ATOMS: atom_id res chain seq x y z
N MET A 1 23.39 29.29 -6.03
CA MET A 1 22.07 29.84 -6.45
C MET A 1 21.27 30.11 -5.20
N ALA A 2 20.52 31.21 -5.14
CA ALA A 2 19.78 31.55 -3.93
C ALA A 2 18.63 30.56 -3.71
N VAL A 3 18.68 29.82 -2.60
CA VAL A 3 17.55 29.07 -2.05
C VAL A 3 16.76 30.02 -1.14
N ILE A 4 15.44 29.94 -1.21
CA ILE A 4 14.50 30.71 -0.39
C ILE A 4 13.75 29.70 0.49
N GLY A 5 13.82 29.83 1.81
CA GLY A 5 13.29 28.85 2.77
C GLY A 5 14.39 27.95 3.37
N PRO A 6 14.00 26.88 4.09
CA PRO A 6 12.63 26.40 4.29
C PRO A 6 11.79 27.32 5.18
N ALA A 7 10.47 27.28 4.98
CA ALA A 7 9.50 27.99 5.80
C ALA A 7 8.23 27.13 6.00
N PRO A 8 7.53 27.28 7.13
CA PRO A 8 6.25 26.62 7.33
C PRO A 8 5.24 27.09 6.28
N LEU A 9 4.56 26.18 5.60
CA LEU A 9 3.48 26.49 4.65
C LEU A 9 2.12 26.10 5.22
N LEU A 10 2.03 24.92 5.83
CA LEU A 10 0.84 24.41 6.49
C LEU A 10 1.19 23.90 7.87
N ARG A 11 0.33 24.16 8.85
CA ARG A 11 0.45 23.65 10.21
C ARG A 11 -0.90 23.13 10.70
N HIS A 12 -0.85 22.15 11.60
CA HIS A 12 -2.04 21.67 12.28
C HIS A 12 -2.40 22.61 13.44
N ASN A 13 -3.62 23.10 13.43
CA ASN A 13 -4.22 23.82 14.54
C ASN A 13 -5.62 23.25 14.80
N GLU A 14 -5.87 22.79 16.04
CA GLU A 14 -7.16 22.22 16.46
C GLU A 14 -7.74 21.15 15.50
N GLY A 15 -6.87 20.31 14.92
CA GLY A 15 -7.28 19.26 13.99
C GLY A 15 -7.62 19.75 12.57
N ARG A 16 -7.22 20.97 12.20
CA ARG A 16 -7.35 21.55 10.87
C ARG A 16 -5.99 21.99 10.35
N LEU A 17 -5.83 22.03 9.03
CA LEU A 17 -4.66 22.64 8.40
C LEU A 17 -4.87 24.14 8.24
N GLU A 18 -3.93 24.92 8.76
CA GLU A 18 -3.88 26.38 8.64
C GLU A 18 -2.69 26.83 7.80
N LEU A 19 -2.95 27.81 6.95
CA LEU A 19 -1.94 28.47 6.13
C LEU A 19 -0.99 29.31 6.96
N GLN A 20 0.27 29.26 6.57
CA GLN A 20 1.34 30.05 7.19
C GLN A 20 1.88 31.05 6.17
N GLU A 21 1.85 32.33 6.54
CA GLU A 21 2.19 33.45 5.64
C GLU A 21 3.69 33.44 5.26
N GLU A 22 4.55 32.87 6.10
CA GLU A 22 5.97 32.69 5.83
C GLU A 22 6.19 31.81 4.59
N GLY A 23 5.50 30.68 4.50
CA GLY A 23 5.54 29.78 3.35
C GLY A 23 4.91 30.38 2.10
N LEU A 24 3.78 31.09 2.25
CA LEU A 24 3.16 31.82 1.14
C LEU A 24 4.10 32.91 0.58
N THR A 25 4.87 33.57 1.45
CA THR A 25 5.90 34.53 1.05
C THR A 25 7.03 33.86 0.25
N VAL A 26 7.42 32.63 0.58
CA VAL A 26 8.39 31.86 -0.22
C VAL A 26 7.83 31.60 -1.62
N LEU A 27 6.57 31.14 -1.73
CA LEU A 27 5.92 30.87 -3.00
C LEU A 27 5.80 32.15 -3.85
N ARG A 28 5.25 33.24 -3.31
CA ARG A 28 5.04 34.50 -4.04
C ARG A 28 6.35 35.14 -4.58
N ARG A 29 7.53 34.74 -4.07
CA ARG A 29 8.85 35.25 -4.49
C ARG A 29 9.45 34.56 -5.73
N VAL A 30 8.83 33.49 -6.24
CA VAL A 30 9.32 32.76 -7.40
C VAL A 30 8.44 32.93 -8.63
N GLY A 31 9.09 33.15 -9.78
CA GLY A 31 8.42 33.34 -11.07
C GLY A 31 8.21 32.02 -11.83
N ALA A 32 7.46 32.09 -12.92
CA ALA A 32 7.26 30.98 -13.85
C ALA A 32 8.52 30.72 -14.71
N PRO A 33 8.71 29.48 -15.22
CA PRO A 33 7.92 28.28 -14.95
C PRO A 33 8.24 27.67 -13.57
N LEU A 34 7.24 27.02 -12.96
CA LEU A 34 7.42 26.29 -11.71
C LEU A 34 7.42 24.78 -11.90
N HIS A 35 8.45 24.14 -11.35
CA HIS A 35 8.46 22.71 -11.05
C HIS A 35 8.15 22.55 -9.57
N VAL A 36 6.97 22.03 -9.25
CA VAL A 36 6.50 21.91 -7.86
C VAL A 36 6.49 20.45 -7.47
N ILE A 37 7.24 20.13 -6.43
CA ILE A 37 7.36 18.77 -5.93
C ILE A 37 6.75 18.73 -4.54
N PHE A 38 5.86 17.76 -4.33
CA PHE A 38 5.49 17.36 -2.99
C PHE A 38 6.13 16.02 -2.67
N THR A 39 6.86 15.97 -1.55
CA THR A 39 7.43 14.74 -1.03
C THR A 39 6.52 14.18 0.04
N ILE A 40 5.87 13.06 -0.26
CA ILE A 40 4.98 12.33 0.66
C ILE A 40 5.62 11.00 1.01
N GLY A 41 5.09 10.33 2.03
CA GLY A 41 5.60 9.02 2.44
C GLY A 41 5.42 8.78 3.94
N GLY A 42 5.79 7.58 4.37
CA GLY A 42 5.75 7.22 5.78
C GLY A 42 6.61 8.14 6.66
N SER A 43 6.40 8.05 7.97
CA SER A 43 7.29 8.70 8.92
C SER A 43 8.69 8.09 8.87
N ARG A 44 9.69 8.95 9.02
CA ARG A 44 11.12 8.59 9.08
C ARG A 44 11.65 7.84 7.84
N CYS A 45 11.06 8.05 6.67
CA CYS A 45 11.62 7.58 5.38
C CYS A 45 12.67 8.53 4.75
N GLY A 46 13.02 9.63 5.42
CA GLY A 46 14.05 10.56 4.95
C GLY A 46 13.59 11.59 3.90
N LYS A 47 12.31 11.99 3.91
CA LYS A 47 11.76 13.03 3.01
C LYS A 47 12.55 14.34 3.08
N SER A 48 12.68 14.92 4.26
CA SER A 48 13.42 16.16 4.50
C SER A 48 14.89 16.04 4.07
N THR A 49 15.51 14.86 4.25
CA THR A 49 16.87 14.56 3.78
C THR A 49 16.96 14.59 2.25
N VAL A 50 16.01 13.95 1.55
CA VAL A 50 15.92 13.98 0.09
C VAL A 50 15.65 15.41 -0.41
N CYS A 51 14.74 16.14 0.23
CA CYS A 51 14.46 17.54 -0.10
C CYS A 51 15.71 18.41 0.01
N ASN A 52 16.49 18.25 1.09
CA ASN A 52 17.77 18.94 1.25
C ASN A 52 18.77 18.55 0.17
N ALA A 53 18.88 17.26 -0.16
CA ALA A 53 19.73 16.78 -1.23
C ALA A 53 19.34 17.38 -2.61
N LEU A 54 18.04 17.50 -2.89
CA LEU A 54 17.52 18.12 -4.11
C LEU A 54 17.75 19.63 -4.16
N LEU A 55 17.69 20.35 -3.03
CA LEU A 55 17.96 21.79 -2.97
C LEU A 55 19.45 22.11 -3.06
N TYR A 56 20.25 21.53 -2.16
CA TYR A 56 21.62 21.97 -1.92
C TYR A 56 22.66 21.08 -2.62
N GLY A 57 22.29 19.86 -3.01
CA GLY A 57 23.27 18.86 -3.48
C GLY A 57 24.20 18.47 -2.34
N ASP A 58 25.46 18.19 -2.67
CA ASP A 58 26.51 17.83 -1.71
C ASP A 58 27.01 19.03 -0.87
N ALA A 59 26.50 20.24 -1.14
CA ALA A 59 26.79 21.39 -0.30
C ALA A 59 26.00 21.27 1.00
N ALA A 60 26.66 20.80 2.07
CA ALA A 60 26.10 20.72 3.41
C ALA A 60 25.85 22.13 3.99
N GLU A 61 24.73 22.76 3.62
CA GLU A 61 24.28 24.00 4.25
C GLU A 61 23.49 23.71 5.52
N LYS A 62 23.78 24.47 6.59
CA LYS A 62 23.09 24.39 7.89
C LYS A 62 21.64 24.93 7.88
N ARG A 63 21.08 25.26 6.70
CA ARG A 63 19.79 25.98 6.56
C ARG A 63 18.79 25.26 5.66
N GLY A 64 18.82 23.92 5.66
CA GLY A 64 17.83 23.10 4.99
C GLY A 64 16.59 22.80 5.84
N PHE A 65 15.65 22.02 5.30
CA PHE A 65 14.54 21.43 6.05
C PHE A 65 15.08 20.72 7.28
N GLU A 66 14.36 20.83 8.39
CA GLU A 66 14.75 20.17 9.63
C GLU A 66 14.75 18.65 9.45
N THR A 67 15.82 18.00 9.88
CA THR A 67 15.96 16.54 9.85
C THR A 67 16.20 16.05 11.28
N GLY A 68 15.49 15.01 11.70
CA GLY A 68 15.67 14.43 13.03
C GLY A 68 16.08 12.97 12.98
N SER A 69 16.92 12.54 13.92
CA SER A 69 17.33 11.15 14.12
C SER A 69 16.49 10.40 15.16
N SER A 70 15.61 11.10 15.90
CA SER A 70 14.68 10.50 16.87
C SER A 70 13.57 9.70 16.20
N PHE A 71 12.67 9.10 16.98
CA PHE A 71 11.45 8.49 16.43
C PHE A 71 10.34 9.52 16.19
N ASP A 72 10.36 10.66 16.90
CA ASP A 72 9.29 11.66 16.89
C ASP A 72 9.11 12.33 15.52
N PRO A 73 7.91 12.69 15.06
CA PRO A 73 7.78 13.41 13.80
C PRO A 73 8.49 14.77 13.89
N VAL A 74 9.20 15.15 12.83
CA VAL A 74 9.94 16.43 12.78
C VAL A 74 9.09 17.45 12.03
N THR A 75 8.78 17.16 10.77
CA THR A 75 7.89 17.98 9.95
C THR A 75 6.45 17.80 10.42
N SER A 76 5.78 18.92 10.75
CA SER A 76 4.35 18.98 11.09
C SER A 76 3.62 19.79 10.03
N GLY A 77 2.60 19.22 9.40
CA GLY A 77 1.95 19.82 8.23
C GLY A 77 2.84 19.78 6.98
N VAL A 78 3.16 20.95 6.41
CA VAL A 78 3.99 21.08 5.19
C VAL A 78 4.96 22.24 5.34
N ASP A 79 6.23 21.99 5.03
CA ASP A 79 7.26 23.01 4.87
C ASP A 79 7.59 23.22 3.40
N VAL A 80 7.94 24.44 3.02
CA VAL A 80 8.26 24.78 1.63
C VAL A 80 9.59 25.50 1.51
N ALA A 81 10.31 25.19 0.45
CA ALA A 81 11.49 25.91 0.02
C ALA A 81 11.51 26.01 -1.51
N ALA A 82 12.20 27.01 -2.04
CA ALA A 82 12.32 27.20 -3.47
C ALA A 82 13.75 27.52 -3.89
N LYS A 83 14.17 26.96 -5.04
CA LYS A 83 15.46 27.20 -5.67
C LYS A 83 15.24 27.79 -7.04
N ARG A 84 15.79 28.98 -7.29
CA ARG A 84 15.76 29.60 -8.62
C ARG A 84 16.63 28.80 -9.59
N LEU A 85 16.08 28.51 -10.77
CA LEU A 85 16.76 27.73 -11.79
C LEU A 85 17.59 28.62 -12.73
N PRO A 86 18.73 28.13 -13.25
CA PRO A 86 19.45 28.81 -14.32
C PRO A 86 18.55 28.89 -15.56
N GLY A 87 18.44 30.08 -16.15
CA GLY A 87 17.56 30.30 -17.32
C GLY A 87 16.14 30.78 -16.97
N GLY A 88 15.82 30.96 -15.69
CA GLY A 88 14.51 31.43 -15.23
C GLY A 88 13.68 30.31 -14.59
N GLY A 89 12.56 30.69 -13.98
CA GLY A 89 11.71 29.76 -13.22
C GLY A 89 12.29 29.32 -11.86
N ALA A 90 11.64 28.35 -11.25
CA ALA A 90 12.06 27.80 -9.96
C ALA A 90 11.63 26.34 -9.76
N LEU A 91 12.42 25.66 -8.93
CA LEU A 91 12.10 24.38 -8.30
C LEU A 91 11.54 24.66 -6.91
N VAL A 92 10.28 24.29 -6.66
CA VAL A 92 9.62 24.38 -5.36
C VAL A 92 9.53 22.98 -4.77
N LEU A 93 10.02 22.82 -3.54
CA LEU A 93 9.96 21.58 -2.78
C LEU A 93 9.07 21.79 -1.57
N ALA A 94 8.05 20.93 -1.44
CA ALA A 94 7.19 20.83 -0.28
C ALA A 94 7.53 19.53 0.48
N ASP A 95 8.13 19.69 1.66
CA ASP A 95 8.39 18.60 2.60
C ASP A 95 7.15 18.38 3.46
N CYS A 96 6.54 17.21 3.33
CA CYS A 96 5.30 16.90 4.03
C CYS A 96 5.57 16.15 5.33
N GLU A 97 4.66 16.29 6.28
CA GLU A 97 4.58 15.42 7.45
C GLU A 97 4.57 13.94 7.05
N GLY A 98 5.20 13.10 7.88
CA GLY A 98 5.21 11.65 7.66
C GLY A 98 3.90 10.98 8.03
N ALA A 99 3.34 10.20 7.10
CA ALA A 99 2.17 9.37 7.34
C ALA A 99 2.49 8.18 8.27
N PHE A 100 1.45 7.53 8.79
CA PHE A 100 1.52 6.29 9.59
C PHE A 100 2.31 6.41 10.90
N HIS A 101 2.52 7.63 11.40
CA HIS A 101 3.16 7.82 12.69
C HIS A 101 2.15 7.75 13.84
N ILE A 102 2.49 7.01 14.90
CA ILE A 102 1.61 6.86 16.08
C ILE A 102 1.37 8.22 16.77
N MET A 103 2.42 9.04 16.83
CA MET A 103 2.37 10.41 17.37
C MET A 103 2.15 11.48 16.27
N GLY A 104 1.81 11.06 15.05
CA GLY A 104 1.51 11.99 13.96
C GLY A 104 0.15 12.65 14.13
N SER A 105 -0.18 13.61 13.26
CA SER A 105 -1.52 14.16 13.19
C SER A 105 -2.54 13.04 12.93
N SER A 106 -3.71 13.13 13.57
CA SER A 106 -4.82 12.21 13.32
C SER A 106 -5.20 12.17 11.83
N LEU A 107 -5.01 13.31 11.14
CA LEU A 107 -5.26 13.52 9.71
C LEU A 107 -4.34 12.74 8.76
N SER A 108 -3.31 12.05 9.27
CA SER A 108 -2.36 11.26 8.47
C SER A 108 -2.13 9.84 9.03
N ALA A 109 -3.00 9.40 9.95
CA ALA A 109 -2.79 8.15 10.67
C ALA A 109 -2.91 6.91 9.76
N ARG A 110 -3.72 7.00 8.70
CA ARG A 110 -4.07 5.85 7.84
C ARG A 110 -3.65 6.00 6.38
N GLY A 111 -3.13 7.17 6.00
CA GLY A 111 -2.69 7.49 4.65
C GLY A 111 -2.14 8.91 4.60
N PHE A 112 -2.16 9.53 3.42
CA PHE A 112 -1.66 10.89 3.25
C PHE A 112 -2.70 11.98 3.56
N GLY A 113 -3.97 11.61 3.71
CA GLY A 113 -5.06 12.49 4.11
C GLY A 113 -5.16 13.78 3.26
N VAL A 114 -5.46 14.89 3.92
CA VAL A 114 -5.57 16.22 3.28
C VAL A 114 -4.23 16.65 2.68
N VAL A 115 -3.10 16.31 3.31
CA VAL A 115 -1.76 16.65 2.78
C VAL A 115 -1.50 15.95 1.44
N GLY A 116 -1.88 14.67 1.31
CA GLY A 116 -1.81 13.94 0.06
C GLY A 116 -2.72 14.50 -1.02
N PHE A 117 -3.95 14.90 -0.66
CA PHE A 117 -4.87 15.58 -1.57
C PHE A 117 -4.25 16.88 -2.12
N LEU A 118 -3.71 17.72 -1.24
CA LEU A 118 -3.01 18.94 -1.64
C LEU A 118 -1.77 18.63 -2.49
N ALA A 119 -0.98 17.63 -2.11
CA ALA A 119 0.18 17.17 -2.84
C ALA A 119 -0.16 16.76 -4.27
N TYR A 120 -1.27 16.03 -4.46
CA TYR A 120 -1.77 15.72 -5.78
C TYR A 120 -2.05 17.03 -6.54
N HIS A 121 -2.99 17.87 -6.08
CA HIS A 121 -3.48 19.01 -6.85
C HIS A 121 -2.45 20.14 -7.07
N LEU A 122 -1.46 20.27 -6.20
CA LEU A 122 -0.49 21.38 -6.19
C LEU A 122 0.92 20.98 -6.64
N SER A 123 1.13 19.79 -7.18
CA SER A 123 2.45 19.37 -7.68
C SER A 123 2.47 19.20 -9.19
N SER A 124 3.63 19.44 -9.82
CA SER A 124 3.93 18.85 -11.13
C SER A 124 4.42 17.41 -10.98
N VAL A 125 5.10 17.10 -9.86
CA VAL A 125 5.61 15.76 -9.53
C VAL A 125 5.26 15.43 -8.07
N VAL A 126 4.60 14.31 -7.84
CA VAL A 126 4.46 13.73 -6.49
C VAL A 126 5.57 12.71 -6.30
N VAL A 127 6.42 12.92 -5.30
CA VAL A 127 7.49 11.99 -4.93
C VAL A 127 7.06 11.22 -3.69
N HIS A 128 6.74 9.94 -3.84
CA HIS A 128 6.48 9.04 -2.71
C HIS A 128 7.80 8.43 -2.21
N VAL A 129 8.22 8.84 -1.02
CA VAL A 129 9.46 8.36 -0.40
C VAL A 129 9.15 7.22 0.56
N THR A 130 9.82 6.09 0.37
CA THR A 130 9.81 4.97 1.31
C THR A 130 11.24 4.58 1.68
N MET A 131 11.42 3.86 2.78
CA MET A 131 12.73 3.40 3.24
C MET A 131 12.90 1.90 2.94
N GLY A 132 13.94 1.55 2.20
CA GLY A 132 14.35 0.17 1.92
C GLY A 132 13.52 -0.54 0.85
N SER A 133 12.19 -0.52 0.92
CA SER A 133 11.30 -1.17 -0.04
C SER A 133 9.92 -0.53 -0.11
N ILE A 134 9.24 -0.68 -1.24
CA ILE A 134 7.82 -0.31 -1.40
C ILE A 134 6.96 -1.53 -1.06
N ASP A 135 6.08 -1.40 -0.09
CA ASP A 135 5.14 -2.45 0.31
C ASP A 135 3.72 -2.20 -0.23
N GLU A 136 2.79 -3.13 0.00
CA GLU A 136 1.40 -2.97 -0.47
C GLU A 136 0.67 -1.82 0.25
N ARG A 137 1.04 -1.52 1.50
CA ARG A 137 0.45 -0.41 2.26
C ARG A 137 0.79 0.93 1.61
N ASP A 138 2.01 1.10 1.10
CA ASP A 138 2.39 2.28 0.31
C ASP A 138 1.48 2.42 -0.93
N ILE A 139 1.24 1.32 -1.65
CA ILE A 139 0.39 1.29 -2.85
C ILE A 139 -1.08 1.58 -2.51
N GLU A 140 -1.60 1.01 -1.43
CA GLU A 140 -2.96 1.27 -0.95
C GLU A 140 -3.15 2.73 -0.56
N ALA A 141 -2.19 3.32 0.17
CA ALA A 141 -2.26 4.73 0.56
C ALA A 141 -2.20 5.68 -0.64
N LEU A 142 -1.36 5.37 -1.63
CA LEU A 142 -1.32 6.10 -2.90
C LEU A 142 -2.64 5.93 -3.68
N GLY A 143 -3.21 4.73 -3.71
CA GLY A 143 -4.50 4.44 -4.33
C GLY A 143 -5.65 5.20 -3.68
N HIS A 144 -5.67 5.29 -2.35
CA HIS A 144 -6.66 6.09 -1.63
C HIS A 144 -6.52 7.58 -1.93
N MET A 145 -5.30 8.11 -1.97
CA MET A 145 -5.05 9.49 -2.37
C MET A 145 -5.48 9.75 -3.82
N ALA A 146 -5.24 8.81 -4.73
CA ALA A 146 -5.66 8.90 -6.12
C ALA A 146 -7.19 8.93 -6.25
N LEU A 147 -7.91 8.03 -5.57
CA LEU A 147 -9.38 8.03 -5.52
C LEU A 147 -9.93 9.32 -4.90
N ALA A 148 -9.25 9.85 -3.88
CA ALA A 148 -9.63 11.10 -3.25
C ALA A 148 -9.56 12.28 -4.24
N ALA A 149 -8.50 12.32 -5.03
CA ALA A 149 -8.29 13.37 -6.01
C ALA A 149 -9.30 13.36 -7.17
N GLU A 150 -9.77 12.18 -7.60
CA GLU A 150 -10.79 12.05 -8.66
C GLU A 150 -12.20 12.46 -8.19
N GLY A 151 -12.47 12.37 -6.89
CA GLY A 151 -13.80 12.63 -6.33
C GLY A 151 -14.22 14.11 -6.31
N VAL A 152 -13.31 15.04 -6.65
CA VAL A 152 -13.61 16.47 -6.71
C VAL A 152 -13.67 16.92 -8.17
N SER A 153 -14.75 17.62 -8.54
CA SER A 153 -15.03 18.03 -9.91
C SER A 153 -13.79 18.63 -10.59
N GLU A 154 -13.31 17.99 -11.65
CA GLU A 154 -12.10 18.37 -12.39
C GLU A 154 -12.17 19.83 -12.87
N GLU A 155 -13.38 20.34 -13.18
CA GLU A 155 -13.60 21.71 -13.64
C GLU A 155 -13.12 22.77 -12.63
N CYS A 156 -13.14 22.47 -11.32
CA CYS A 156 -12.71 23.45 -10.32
C CYS A 156 -11.22 23.37 -10.03
N LEU A 157 -10.60 22.17 -10.13
CA LEU A 157 -9.35 21.95 -9.40
C LEU A 157 -8.05 21.90 -10.20
N ARG A 158 -8.11 21.45 -11.44
CA ARG A 158 -6.93 21.23 -12.26
C ARG A 158 -7.33 21.16 -13.73
N PRO A 159 -6.54 21.69 -14.67
CA PRO A 159 -6.78 21.39 -16.07
C PRO A 159 -6.83 19.87 -16.28
N ALA A 160 -7.87 19.37 -16.96
CA ALA A 160 -8.10 17.93 -17.19
C ALA A 160 -6.87 17.21 -17.80
N ASN A 161 -6.00 17.95 -18.50
CA ASN A 161 -4.80 17.41 -19.15
C ASN A 161 -3.50 17.57 -18.32
N SER A 162 -3.58 17.85 -17.03
CA SER A 162 -2.40 18.22 -16.22
C SER A 162 -2.10 17.29 -15.05
N LYS A 163 -2.39 15.99 -15.17
CA LYS A 163 -2.08 14.99 -14.14
C LYS A 163 -0.62 15.11 -13.68
N PRO A 164 -0.33 14.97 -12.37
CA PRO A 164 1.04 15.03 -11.90
C PRO A 164 1.78 13.76 -12.31
N GLU A 165 3.10 13.86 -12.43
CA GLU A 165 3.94 12.68 -12.53
C GLU A 165 4.06 12.02 -11.15
N LEU A 166 3.95 10.69 -11.09
CA LEU A 166 4.24 9.92 -9.88
C LEU A 166 5.66 9.38 -9.94
N MET A 167 6.45 9.70 -8.92
CA MET A 167 7.79 9.17 -8.74
C MET A 167 7.89 8.41 -7.43
N LEU A 168 8.19 7.13 -7.51
CA LEU A 168 8.42 6.26 -6.37
C LEU A 168 9.91 6.34 -6.01
N LEU A 169 10.24 6.73 -4.80
CA LEU A 169 11.61 6.89 -4.32
C LEU A 169 11.88 5.92 -3.16
N VAL A 170 12.79 4.97 -3.38
CA VAL A 170 13.25 4.06 -2.33
C VAL A 170 14.56 4.60 -1.77
N ASN A 171 14.48 5.24 -0.61
CA ASN A 171 15.63 5.72 0.13
C ASN A 171 16.30 4.57 0.90
N GLY A 172 17.62 4.60 1.03
CA GLY A 172 18.39 3.50 1.63
C GLY A 172 18.25 2.17 0.87
N ALA A 173 18.01 2.23 -0.45
CA ALA A 173 17.85 1.05 -1.29
C ALA A 173 19.14 0.22 -1.33
N ARG A 174 18.99 -1.10 -1.17
CA ARG A 174 20.10 -2.07 -1.30
C ARG A 174 20.27 -2.59 -2.72
N PHE A 175 19.26 -2.38 -3.56
CA PHE A 175 19.21 -2.88 -4.93
C PHE A 175 18.90 -1.72 -5.85
N ASP A 176 19.41 -1.78 -7.08
CA ASP A 176 19.01 -0.85 -8.11
C ASP A 176 17.63 -1.25 -8.63
N LEU A 177 16.64 -0.39 -8.38
CA LEU A 177 15.25 -0.63 -8.77
C LEU A 177 14.97 0.20 -10.03
N GLY A 178 15.04 -0.43 -11.19
CA GLY A 178 14.76 0.25 -12.47
C GLY A 178 13.27 0.40 -12.79
N GLU A 179 12.94 1.16 -13.83
CA GLU A 179 11.57 1.44 -14.28
C GLU A 179 10.70 0.20 -14.55
N ALA A 180 11.31 -0.92 -14.96
CA ALA A 180 10.60 -2.17 -15.17
C ALA A 180 9.96 -2.69 -13.86
N VAL A 181 10.61 -2.44 -12.72
CA VAL A 181 10.07 -2.76 -11.40
C VAL A 181 8.90 -1.84 -11.08
N ALA A 182 9.00 -0.54 -11.36
CA ALA A 182 7.91 0.43 -11.18
C ALA A 182 6.65 -0.02 -11.91
N ARG A 183 6.79 -0.34 -13.21
CA ARG A 183 5.70 -0.80 -14.06
C ARG A 183 5.06 -2.06 -13.51
N ARG A 184 5.86 -3.04 -13.07
CA ARG A 184 5.34 -4.27 -12.47
C ARG A 184 4.67 -4.04 -11.11
N LEU A 185 5.20 -3.12 -10.29
CA LEU A 185 4.63 -2.78 -8.99
C LEU A 185 3.24 -2.15 -9.12
N LEU A 186 3.06 -1.30 -10.14
CA LEU A 186 1.82 -0.56 -10.37
C LEU A 186 0.89 -1.20 -11.42
N GLN A 187 1.29 -2.31 -12.04
CA GLN A 187 0.43 -3.06 -12.94
C GLN A 187 -0.71 -3.72 -12.15
N PRO A 188 -1.99 -3.45 -12.47
CA PRO A 188 -3.11 -4.11 -11.82
C PRO A 188 -2.99 -5.63 -12.01
N PRO A 189 -2.93 -6.43 -10.93
CA PRO A 189 -2.89 -7.88 -11.07
C PRO A 189 -4.22 -8.41 -11.61
N GLU A 190 -4.19 -9.57 -12.24
CA GLU A 190 -5.40 -10.31 -12.62
C GLU A 190 -6.11 -10.78 -11.34
N GLY A 191 -7.10 -10.00 -10.87
CA GLY A 191 -7.90 -10.29 -9.68
C GLY A 191 -8.46 -9.05 -8.99
N ALA A 192 -9.60 -9.19 -8.29
CA ALA A 192 -10.36 -8.05 -7.78
C ALA A 192 -9.70 -7.28 -6.61
N GLY A 193 -8.92 -7.97 -5.75
CA GLY A 193 -8.47 -7.38 -4.47
C GLY A 193 -7.40 -6.28 -4.60
N ARG A 194 -6.29 -6.56 -5.27
CA ARG A 194 -5.14 -5.64 -5.40
C ARG A 194 -5.21 -4.70 -6.61
N SER A 195 -6.21 -4.90 -7.46
CA SER A 195 -6.38 -4.15 -8.71
C SER A 195 -6.92 -2.73 -8.48
N CYS A 196 -7.73 -2.51 -7.44
CA CYS A 196 -8.38 -1.23 -7.21
C CYS A 196 -7.40 -0.07 -6.99
N ALA A 197 -6.48 -0.19 -6.03
CA ALA A 197 -5.49 0.86 -5.73
C ALA A 197 -4.61 1.20 -6.93
N ARG A 198 -4.11 0.18 -7.64
CA ARG A 198 -3.27 0.35 -8.84
C ARG A 198 -4.04 0.96 -10.00
N SER A 199 -5.30 0.58 -10.19
CA SER A 199 -6.16 1.17 -11.22
C SER A 199 -6.42 2.64 -10.93
N ALA A 200 -6.68 3.00 -9.67
CA ALA A 200 -6.82 4.39 -9.25
C ALA A 200 -5.53 5.19 -9.48
N ILE A 201 -4.37 4.64 -9.12
CA ILE A 201 -3.07 5.29 -9.40
C ILE A 201 -2.88 5.49 -10.91
N ALA A 202 -3.14 4.45 -11.72
CA ALA A 202 -3.00 4.53 -13.17
C ALA A 202 -3.96 5.53 -13.81
N ALA A 203 -5.14 5.72 -13.22
CA ALA A 203 -6.12 6.70 -13.67
C ALA A 203 -5.75 8.13 -13.25
N ALA A 204 -5.25 8.35 -12.03
CA ALA A 204 -4.98 9.68 -11.49
C ALA A 204 -3.64 10.29 -11.97
N PHE A 205 -2.61 9.49 -12.22
CA PHE A 205 -1.27 10.00 -12.55
C PHE A 205 -0.94 9.93 -14.05
N CYS A 206 0.13 10.62 -14.47
CA CYS A 206 0.69 10.44 -15.80
C CYS A 206 1.06 8.96 -16.07
N PRO A 207 0.90 8.48 -17.32
CA PRO A 207 1.37 7.16 -17.68
C PRO A 207 2.90 7.09 -17.54
N ASN A 208 3.40 5.94 -17.09
CA ASN A 208 4.84 5.68 -16.82
C ASN A 208 5.36 6.32 -15.52
N PRO A 209 4.89 5.86 -14.35
CA PRO A 209 5.47 6.24 -13.07
C PRO A 209 6.96 5.89 -13.01
N ALA A 210 7.78 6.83 -12.55
CA ALA A 210 9.21 6.62 -12.38
C ALA A 210 9.49 5.91 -11.04
N LEU A 211 10.57 5.12 -10.99
CA LEU A 211 11.09 4.54 -9.75
C LEU A 211 12.57 4.85 -9.65
N GLU A 212 12.97 5.41 -8.52
CA GLU A 212 14.34 5.75 -8.20
C GLU A 212 14.76 5.10 -6.89
N ALA A 213 16.01 4.65 -6.86
CA ALA A 213 16.59 3.93 -5.72
C ALA A 213 17.84 4.66 -5.24
N LEU A 214 17.71 5.41 -4.15
CA LEU A 214 18.85 6.10 -3.53
C LEU A 214 19.51 5.16 -2.51
N PRO A 215 20.83 4.90 -2.61
CA PRO A 215 21.54 4.19 -1.56
C PRO A 215 21.61 5.06 -0.28
N CYS A 216 22.22 4.55 0.79
CA CYS A 216 22.50 5.39 1.96
C CYS A 216 23.35 6.61 1.57
N CYS A 217 23.20 7.73 2.28
CA CYS A 217 23.86 8.98 1.89
C CYS A 217 25.39 8.93 1.99
N GLU A 218 25.94 7.98 2.75
CA GLU A 218 27.38 7.72 2.83
C GLU A 218 27.91 6.94 1.61
N HIS A 219 27.03 6.36 0.79
CA HIS A 219 27.42 5.59 -0.38
C HIS A 219 27.85 6.50 -1.54
N GLN A 220 28.97 6.18 -2.20
CA GLN A 220 29.53 7.00 -3.29
C GLN A 220 28.57 7.29 -4.46
N ALA A 221 27.62 6.39 -4.71
CA ALA A 221 26.62 6.55 -5.77
C ALA A 221 25.41 7.42 -5.37
N TYR A 222 25.31 7.85 -4.11
CA TYR A 222 24.18 8.65 -3.63
C TYR A 222 24.06 9.97 -4.40
N TRP A 223 25.14 10.77 -4.42
CA TRP A 223 25.10 12.09 -5.06
C TRP A 223 24.87 12.06 -6.57
N PRO A 224 25.52 11.17 -7.36
CA PRO A 224 25.16 10.98 -8.76
C PRO A 224 23.66 10.72 -8.94
N LYS A 225 23.09 9.78 -8.18
CA LYS A 225 21.66 9.47 -8.27
C LYS A 225 20.74 10.62 -7.84
N VAL A 226 21.15 11.41 -6.85
CA VAL A 226 20.41 12.64 -6.47
C VAL A 226 20.42 13.65 -7.63
N GLN A 227 21.51 13.77 -8.39
CA GLN A 227 21.54 14.63 -9.57
C GLN A 227 20.67 14.08 -10.69
N ASP A 228 20.69 12.77 -10.94
CA ASP A 228 19.82 12.13 -11.93
C ASP A 228 18.34 12.32 -11.58
N LEU A 229 18.00 12.14 -10.29
CA LEU A 229 16.67 12.41 -9.74
C LEU A 229 16.25 13.87 -9.96
N ARG A 230 17.13 14.82 -9.63
CA ARG A 230 16.90 16.26 -9.84
C ARG A 230 16.71 16.57 -11.32
N GLN A 231 17.53 16.00 -12.20
CA GLN A 231 17.46 16.22 -13.63
C GLN A 231 16.13 15.71 -14.18
N ARG A 232 15.71 14.49 -13.82
CA ARG A 232 14.42 13.94 -14.25
C ARG A 232 13.24 14.81 -13.83
N ILE A 233 13.24 15.28 -12.59
CA ILE A 233 12.24 16.22 -12.07
C ILE A 233 12.15 17.51 -12.91
N LEU A 234 13.29 18.02 -13.37
CA LEU A 234 13.35 19.23 -14.20
C LEU A 234 12.95 18.95 -15.66
N GLU A 235 13.03 17.71 -16.12
CA GLU A 235 12.52 17.25 -17.40
C GLU A 235 11.00 17.03 -17.38
N SER A 236 10.42 16.77 -16.20
CA SER A 236 8.98 16.71 -16.02
C SER A 236 8.30 18.04 -16.40
N PRO A 237 7.09 18.00 -17.00
CA PRO A 237 6.39 19.21 -17.41
C PRO A 237 6.16 20.17 -16.24
N ALA A 238 6.64 21.42 -16.37
CA ALA A 238 6.35 22.46 -15.40
C ALA A 238 4.83 22.68 -15.25
N MET A 239 4.41 23.04 -14.04
CA MET A 239 3.01 23.27 -13.70
C MET A 239 2.39 24.32 -14.64
N SER A 240 1.17 24.03 -15.08
CA SER A 240 0.44 24.86 -16.04
C SER A 240 -0.94 25.18 -15.48
N GLN A 241 -1.40 26.41 -15.71
CA GLN A 241 -2.77 26.85 -15.41
C GLN A 241 -3.77 26.25 -16.39
N PRO A 242 -5.09 26.30 -16.11
CA PRO A 242 -6.13 25.89 -17.06
C PRO A 242 -6.02 26.55 -18.44
N SER A 243 -5.49 27.78 -18.48
CA SER A 243 -5.21 28.53 -19.72
C SER A 243 -4.04 27.98 -20.55
N GLY A 244 -3.29 26.98 -20.05
CA GLY A 244 -2.05 26.49 -20.64
C GLY A 244 -0.80 27.32 -20.32
N VAL A 245 -0.96 28.48 -19.69
CA VAL A 245 0.17 29.34 -19.25
C VAL A 245 0.92 28.66 -18.10
N LYS A 246 2.26 28.74 -18.10
CA LYS A 246 3.08 28.20 -17.01
C LYS A 246 2.81 28.96 -15.70
N ALA A 247 2.56 28.21 -14.63
CA ALA A 247 2.19 28.78 -13.35
C ALA A 247 3.37 29.52 -12.69
N SER A 248 3.08 30.63 -12.02
CA SER A 248 3.99 31.36 -11.12
C SER A 248 3.73 31.01 -9.66
N GLY A 249 4.62 31.42 -8.76
CA GLY A 249 4.47 31.11 -7.34
C GLY A 249 3.32 31.84 -6.65
N SER A 250 2.97 33.04 -7.11
CA SER A 250 1.75 33.73 -6.65
C SER A 250 0.49 32.97 -7.04
N GLN A 251 0.44 32.44 -8.27
CA GLN A 251 -0.70 31.65 -8.73
C GLN A 251 -0.82 30.32 -7.98
N LEU A 252 0.31 29.70 -7.61
CA LEU A 252 0.32 28.51 -6.76
C LEU A 252 -0.20 28.82 -5.34
N ALA A 253 0.20 29.96 -4.77
CA ALA A 253 -0.26 30.41 -3.45
C ALA A 253 -1.79 30.67 -3.45
N GLU A 254 -2.29 31.43 -4.42
CA GLU A 254 -3.74 31.67 -4.60
C GLU A 254 -4.51 30.35 -4.76
N ARG A 255 -3.94 29.39 -5.50
CA ARG A 255 -4.55 28.07 -5.71
C ARG A 255 -4.63 27.27 -4.41
N LEU A 256 -3.57 27.29 -3.61
CA LEU A 256 -3.53 26.64 -2.30
C LEU A 256 -4.57 27.25 -1.34
N GLU A 257 -4.68 28.58 -1.31
CA GLU A 257 -5.70 29.31 -0.53
C GLU A 257 -7.11 28.89 -0.93
N GLN A 258 -7.41 28.82 -2.22
CA GLN A 258 -8.70 28.36 -2.74
C GLN A 258 -9.02 26.92 -2.31
N LEU A 259 -8.07 25.99 -2.51
CA LEU A 259 -8.25 24.59 -2.12
C LEU A 259 -8.53 24.44 -0.62
N LEU A 260 -7.81 25.18 0.22
CA LEU A 260 -8.04 25.12 1.66
C LEU A 260 -9.36 25.76 2.07
N ALA A 261 -9.75 26.87 1.46
CA ALA A 261 -11.06 27.47 1.68
C ALA A 261 -12.20 26.51 1.29
N GLU A 262 -12.07 25.78 0.19
CA GLU A 262 -13.03 24.76 -0.24
C GLU A 262 -13.10 23.57 0.72
N LEU A 263 -11.94 23.08 1.19
CA LEU A 263 -11.83 22.01 2.18
C LEU A 263 -12.42 22.40 3.54
N GLN A 264 -12.29 23.68 3.94
CA GLN A 264 -12.81 24.19 5.20
C GLN A 264 -14.29 24.61 5.13
N GLY A 265 -14.75 25.12 3.98
CA GLY A 265 -16.10 25.65 3.77
C GLY A 265 -17.14 24.59 3.40
N SER A 266 -16.72 23.48 2.81
CA SER A 266 -17.63 22.39 2.47
C SER A 266 -17.99 21.62 3.75
N SER A 267 -19.24 21.70 4.21
CA SER A 267 -19.73 20.88 5.34
C SER A 267 -19.60 19.37 5.05
N ALA A 268 -19.53 19.03 3.76
CA ALA A 268 -18.97 17.79 3.28
C ALA A 268 -17.53 18.08 2.82
N LEU A 269 -16.56 18.02 3.74
CA LEU A 269 -15.19 17.66 3.34
C LEU A 269 -15.34 16.55 2.29
N PRO A 270 -14.76 16.68 1.09
CA PRO A 270 -14.88 15.65 0.08
C PRO A 270 -14.66 14.32 0.79
N ARG A 271 -15.64 13.42 0.75
CA ARG A 271 -15.54 12.11 1.42
C ARG A 271 -14.25 11.40 1.00
N ALA A 272 -13.76 11.77 -0.18
CA ALA A 272 -12.42 11.64 -0.72
C ALA A 272 -11.25 11.95 0.23
N ALA A 273 -11.22 13.10 0.91
CA ALA A 273 -10.13 13.48 1.83
C ALA A 273 -10.29 12.87 3.24
N ALA A 274 -11.35 12.09 3.49
CA ALA A 274 -11.47 11.36 4.74
C ALA A 274 -10.36 10.30 4.83
N ASP A 275 -9.83 10.10 6.03
CA ASP A 275 -8.82 9.07 6.25
C ASP A 275 -9.28 7.73 5.70
N PRO A 276 -8.41 6.99 4.99
CA PRO A 276 -8.77 5.69 4.49
C PRO A 276 -9.22 4.80 5.65
N VAL A 277 -10.30 4.06 5.40
CA VAL A 277 -10.86 3.10 6.34
C VAL A 277 -9.78 2.07 6.66
N SER A 278 -9.51 1.79 7.95
CA SER A 278 -8.48 0.82 8.30
C SER A 278 -8.80 -0.55 7.71
N ALA A 279 -7.80 -1.38 7.40
CA ALA A 279 -8.03 -2.71 6.84
C ALA A 279 -8.98 -3.55 7.73
N ALA A 280 -8.83 -3.45 9.05
CA ALA A 280 -9.73 -4.09 10.01
C ALA A 280 -11.17 -3.53 9.92
N GLU A 281 -11.33 -2.22 9.83
CA GLU A 281 -12.64 -1.58 9.68
C GLU A 281 -13.29 -1.96 8.34
N HIS A 282 -12.52 -2.00 7.26
CA HIS A 282 -13.01 -2.40 5.95
C HIS A 282 -13.39 -3.88 5.92
N ALA A 283 -12.58 -4.76 6.49
CA ALA A 283 -12.90 -6.18 6.64
C ALA A 283 -14.17 -6.38 7.46
N MET A 284 -14.32 -5.69 8.60
CA MET A 284 -15.54 -5.74 9.41
C MET A 284 -16.77 -5.25 8.62
N ARG A 285 -16.65 -4.14 7.88
CA ARG A 285 -17.73 -3.63 7.03
C ARG A 285 -18.12 -4.66 5.98
N SER A 286 -17.18 -5.05 5.13
CA SER A 286 -17.42 -5.90 3.97
C SER A 286 -17.84 -7.33 4.33
N MET A 287 -17.24 -7.94 5.36
CA MET A 287 -17.48 -9.34 5.70
C MET A 287 -18.68 -9.53 6.64
N HIS A 288 -18.99 -8.54 7.46
CA HIS A 288 -20.00 -8.69 8.52
C HIS A 288 -21.13 -7.68 8.42
N LEU A 289 -20.83 -6.39 8.36
CA LEU A 289 -21.85 -5.35 8.50
C LEU A 289 -22.66 -5.12 7.22
N ASP A 290 -22.01 -5.02 6.06
CA ASP A 290 -22.70 -4.79 4.79
C ASP A 290 -23.61 -5.97 4.40
N PRO A 291 -23.18 -7.25 4.51
CA PRO A 291 -24.07 -8.40 4.30
C PRO A 291 -25.26 -8.40 5.27
N LEU A 292 -25.05 -8.00 6.53
CA LEU A 292 -26.11 -7.88 7.53
C LEU A 292 -27.12 -6.79 7.16
N VAL A 293 -26.65 -5.62 6.73
CA VAL A 293 -27.48 -4.51 6.24
C VAL A 293 -28.30 -4.95 5.03
N GLU A 294 -27.70 -5.66 4.07
CA GLU A 294 -28.42 -6.16 2.89
C GLU A 294 -29.49 -7.19 3.27
N ASP A 295 -29.19 -8.12 4.17
CA ASP A 295 -30.15 -9.13 4.64
C ASP A 295 -31.37 -8.47 5.33
N ILE A 296 -31.12 -7.55 6.27
CA ILE A 296 -32.20 -6.84 6.99
C ILE A 296 -33.01 -5.97 6.02
N ALA A 297 -32.36 -5.23 5.11
CA ALA A 297 -33.05 -4.40 4.13
C ALA A 297 -33.93 -5.24 3.17
N LYS A 298 -33.47 -6.43 2.76
CA LYS A 298 -34.25 -7.36 1.94
C LYS A 298 -35.46 -7.91 2.68
N LYS A 299 -35.29 -8.37 3.92
CA LYS A 299 -36.41 -8.84 4.78
C LYS A 299 -37.45 -7.74 4.97
N PHE A 300 -36.99 -6.53 5.27
CA PHE A 300 -37.86 -5.37 5.45
C PHE A 300 -38.64 -5.03 4.18
N THR A 301 -37.98 -5.03 3.02
CA THR A 301 -38.62 -4.78 1.72
C THR A 301 -39.69 -5.83 1.40
N ALA A 302 -39.42 -7.10 1.68
CA ALA A 302 -40.39 -8.18 1.52
C ALA A 302 -41.59 -7.99 2.46
N ALA A 303 -41.36 -7.70 3.74
CA ALA A 303 -42.42 -7.45 4.71
C ALA A 303 -43.29 -6.25 4.29
N ALA A 304 -42.68 -5.11 3.95
CA ALA A 304 -43.37 -3.90 3.51
C ALA A 304 -44.22 -4.12 2.24
N SER A 305 -43.83 -5.06 1.37
CA SER A 305 -44.59 -5.41 0.16
C SER A 305 -45.81 -6.28 0.46
N THR A 306 -45.76 -7.11 1.51
CA THR A 306 -46.86 -8.04 1.87
C THR A 306 -47.98 -7.41 2.68
N VAL A 307 -47.75 -6.26 3.34
CA VAL A 307 -48.78 -5.61 4.16
C VAL A 307 -49.98 -5.20 3.29
N PRO A 308 -51.16 -5.85 3.42
CA PRO A 308 -52.30 -5.56 2.57
C PRO A 308 -52.80 -4.13 2.79
N VAL A 309 -53.21 -3.47 1.70
CA VAL A 309 -53.82 -2.14 1.75
C VAL A 309 -55.22 -2.30 2.37
N GLN A 310 -55.32 -2.25 3.70
CA GLN A 310 -56.61 -2.14 4.36
C GLN A 310 -57.24 -0.80 3.94
N ASN A 311 -58.55 -0.81 3.64
CA ASN A 311 -59.29 0.34 3.09
C ASN A 311 -59.45 1.54 4.05
N GLY A 312 -58.72 1.58 5.16
CA GLY A 312 -58.57 2.74 6.02
C GLY A 312 -57.18 3.34 5.84
N SER A 313 -57.07 4.68 5.80
CA SER A 313 -55.78 5.37 5.68
C SER A 313 -54.72 4.71 6.58
N PRO A 314 -53.59 4.23 6.04
CA PRO A 314 -52.56 3.60 6.87
C PRO A 314 -52.14 4.60 7.95
N ARG A 315 -52.24 4.19 9.22
CA ARG A 315 -51.78 5.01 10.33
C ARG A 315 -50.26 5.12 10.21
N ALA A 316 -49.75 6.34 10.11
CA ALA A 316 -48.31 6.61 10.00
C ALA A 316 -47.48 5.97 11.15
N THR A 317 -48.13 5.65 12.28
CA THR A 317 -47.51 5.02 13.45
C THR A 317 -46.97 3.61 13.18
N ASP A 318 -47.60 2.84 12.30
CA ASP A 318 -47.26 1.42 12.14
C ASP A 318 -45.96 1.24 11.35
N ASN A 319 -45.65 2.18 10.46
CA ASN A 319 -44.41 2.17 9.68
C ASN A 319 -43.18 2.53 10.51
N SER A 320 -43.33 3.41 11.51
CA SER A 320 -42.23 3.79 12.41
C SER A 320 -41.78 2.59 13.25
N ASN A 321 -42.73 1.77 13.70
CA ASN A 321 -42.44 0.59 14.50
C ASN A 321 -41.65 -0.47 13.70
N ALA A 322 -41.95 -0.63 12.41
CA ALA A 322 -41.26 -1.58 11.55
C ALA A 322 -39.79 -1.20 11.33
N VAL A 323 -39.48 0.10 11.18
CA VAL A 323 -38.09 0.57 11.05
C VAL A 323 -37.32 0.33 12.34
N GLU A 324 -37.90 0.68 13.49
CA GLU A 324 -37.29 0.43 14.81
C GLU A 324 -37.06 -1.07 15.05
N GLU A 325 -37.98 -1.95 14.65
CA GLU A 325 -37.80 -3.40 14.75
C GLU A 325 -36.63 -3.90 13.90
N ALA A 326 -36.48 -3.42 12.66
CA ALA A 326 -35.37 -3.77 11.80
C ALA A 326 -34.02 -3.23 12.32
N LEU A 327 -34.01 -2.03 12.91
CA LEU A 327 -32.81 -1.47 13.54
C LEU A 327 -32.45 -2.24 14.82
N LYS A 328 -33.45 -2.69 15.59
CA LYS A 328 -33.23 -3.58 16.72
C LYS A 328 -32.64 -4.92 16.30
N GLU A 329 -33.11 -5.53 15.20
CA GLU A 329 -32.50 -6.75 14.63
C GLU A 329 -31.02 -6.51 14.28
N PHE A 330 -30.69 -5.34 13.71
CA PHE A 330 -29.30 -4.98 13.42
C PHE A 330 -28.47 -4.88 14.70
N ASP A 331 -28.97 -4.19 15.73
CA ASP A 331 -28.29 -4.03 17.01
C ASP A 331 -28.06 -5.38 17.70
N ASP A 332 -29.07 -6.25 17.73
CA ASP A 332 -28.99 -7.60 18.32
C ASP A 332 -27.98 -8.49 17.57
N ARG A 333 -27.98 -8.47 16.24
CA ARG A 333 -27.08 -9.29 15.41
C ARG A 333 -25.65 -8.74 15.32
N SER A 334 -25.43 -7.47 15.65
CA SER A 334 -24.10 -6.86 15.70
C SER A 334 -23.51 -6.79 17.11
N ALA A 335 -24.28 -7.12 18.15
CA ALA A 335 -23.85 -7.07 19.56
C ALA A 335 -22.57 -7.88 19.85
N TRP A 336 -22.34 -8.98 19.13
CA TRP A 336 -21.13 -9.80 19.30
C TRP A 336 -19.84 -9.07 18.94
N LEU A 337 -19.89 -8.09 18.02
CA LEU A 337 -18.74 -7.25 17.66
C LEU A 337 -18.34 -6.31 18.81
N VAL A 338 -19.28 -5.97 19.68
CA VAL A 338 -19.03 -5.16 20.89
C VAL A 338 -18.54 -6.05 22.03
N ALA A 339 -19.17 -7.22 22.21
CA ALA A 339 -18.86 -8.15 23.30
C ALA A 339 -17.46 -8.79 23.21
N ALA A 340 -16.91 -8.93 22.00
CA ALA A 340 -15.59 -9.51 21.78
C ALA A 340 -14.41 -8.60 22.19
N GLY A 341 -14.66 -7.32 22.50
CA GLY A 341 -13.60 -6.34 22.84
C GLY A 341 -13.54 -6.03 24.33
N SER A 342 -12.51 -6.51 25.02
CA SER A 342 -12.23 -6.16 26.42
C SER A 342 -11.70 -4.71 26.53
N GLY A 343 -12.60 -3.74 26.72
CA GLY A 343 -12.28 -2.49 27.44
C GLY A 343 -12.49 -1.17 26.71
N LEU A 344 -12.35 -1.10 25.39
CA LEU A 344 -12.69 0.07 24.58
C LEU A 344 -13.06 -0.49 23.21
N SER A 345 -14.33 -0.43 22.78
CA SER A 345 -14.75 -0.99 21.50
C SER A 345 -14.55 0.05 20.38
N PRO A 346 -13.44 0.03 19.62
CA PRO A 346 -13.25 0.90 18.46
C PRO A 346 -14.33 0.73 17.39
N CYS A 347 -15.18 -0.30 17.52
CA CYS A 347 -16.26 -0.60 16.60
C CYS A 347 -17.54 0.21 16.86
N GLN A 348 -17.71 0.85 18.02
CA GLN A 348 -18.99 1.53 18.34
C GLN A 348 -19.31 2.70 17.39
N PRO A 349 -18.38 3.62 17.05
CA PRO A 349 -18.64 4.67 16.06
C PRO A 349 -18.96 4.10 14.67
N LEU A 350 -18.30 3.00 14.30
CA LEU A 350 -18.54 2.29 13.05
C LEU A 350 -19.96 1.72 13.01
N LEU A 351 -20.37 0.99 14.06
CA LEU A 351 -21.70 0.39 14.17
C LEU A 351 -22.79 1.46 14.11
N GLN A 352 -22.60 2.57 14.81
CA GLN A 352 -23.53 3.71 14.77
C GLN A 352 -23.66 4.28 13.35
N ALA A 353 -22.55 4.47 12.64
CA ALA A 353 -22.56 4.99 11.27
C ALA A 353 -23.23 4.02 10.28
N VAL A 354 -23.07 2.70 10.47
CA VAL A 354 -23.76 1.69 9.66
C VAL A 354 -25.25 1.65 9.99
N ARG A 355 -25.61 1.70 11.27
CA ARG A 355 -27.01 1.75 11.74
C ARG A 355 -27.77 2.94 11.15
N GLN A 356 -27.17 4.13 11.17
CA GLN A 356 -27.75 5.33 10.55
C GLN A 356 -27.98 5.17 9.04
N ARG A 357 -27.04 4.52 8.34
CA ARG A 357 -27.18 4.24 6.90
C ARG A 357 -28.31 3.24 6.62
N LEU A 358 -28.40 2.19 7.44
CA LEU A 358 -29.50 1.23 7.36
C LEU A 358 -30.83 1.97 7.59
N GLN A 359 -30.95 2.79 8.64
CA GLN A 359 -32.14 3.58 8.91
C GLN A 359 -32.58 4.41 7.70
N ALA A 360 -31.68 5.24 7.15
CA ALA A 360 -31.99 6.07 5.98
C ALA A 360 -32.44 5.24 4.77
N ARG A 361 -31.85 4.05 4.57
CA ARG A 361 -32.25 3.12 3.51
C ARG A 361 -33.65 2.55 3.73
N LEU A 362 -33.98 2.13 4.96
CA LEU A 362 -35.29 1.58 5.30
C LEU A 362 -36.40 2.63 5.13
N GLU A 363 -36.14 3.88 5.55
CA GLU A 363 -37.04 5.01 5.33
C GLU A 363 -37.28 5.26 3.83
N GLY A 364 -36.22 5.20 3.01
CA GLY A 364 -36.34 5.30 1.55
C GLY A 364 -37.17 4.17 0.91
N VAL A 365 -37.05 2.94 1.42
CA VAL A 365 -37.87 1.80 0.98
C VAL A 365 -39.35 2.03 1.31
N LEU A 366 -39.67 2.49 2.53
CA LEU A 366 -41.05 2.82 2.90
C LEU A 366 -41.65 3.90 2.00
N GLU A 367 -40.87 4.94 1.70
CA GLU A 367 -41.32 6.00 0.80
C GLU A 367 -41.60 5.46 -0.62
N ALA A 368 -40.71 4.62 -1.15
CA ALA A 368 -40.87 3.99 -2.46
C ALA A 368 -42.11 3.08 -2.51
N VAL A 369 -42.33 2.25 -1.50
CA VAL A 369 -43.53 1.39 -1.39
C VAL A 369 -44.80 2.24 -1.29
N ALA A 370 -44.79 3.29 -0.48
CA ALA A 370 -45.93 4.20 -0.36
C ALA A 370 -46.25 4.90 -1.69
N ARG A 371 -45.22 5.32 -2.44
CA ARG A 371 -45.36 5.92 -3.77
C ARG A 371 -45.95 4.92 -4.78
N GLY A 372 -45.39 3.71 -4.85
CA GLY A 372 -45.90 2.65 -5.74
C GLY A 372 -47.35 2.25 -5.46
N ARG A 373 -47.76 2.26 -4.18
CA ARG A 373 -49.17 2.05 -3.78
C ARG A 373 -50.07 3.20 -4.25
N ARG A 374 -49.64 4.46 -4.15
CA ARG A 374 -50.40 5.62 -4.63
C ARG A 374 -50.58 5.57 -6.14
N GLU A 375 -49.53 5.27 -6.88
CA GLU A 375 -49.57 5.14 -8.34
C GLU A 375 -50.49 4.00 -8.78
N SER A 376 -50.38 2.83 -8.14
CA SER A 376 -51.27 1.69 -8.42
C SER A 376 -52.74 2.02 -8.12
N ALA A 377 -53.01 2.72 -7.02
CA ALA A 377 -54.37 3.17 -6.69
C ALA A 377 -54.90 4.20 -7.69
N MET A 378 -54.06 5.13 -8.17
CA MET A 378 -54.42 6.07 -9.22
C MET A 378 -54.72 5.36 -10.54
N MET A 379 -53.91 4.37 -10.95
CA MET A 379 -54.18 3.56 -12.14
C MET A 379 -55.49 2.78 -12.04
N LEU A 380 -55.78 2.17 -10.88
CA LEU A 380 -57.06 1.47 -10.66
C LEU A 380 -58.26 2.42 -10.69
N ARG A 381 -58.12 3.66 -10.18
CA ARG A 381 -59.17 4.69 -10.28
C ARG A 381 -59.37 5.16 -11.71
N ALA A 382 -58.30 5.38 -12.47
CA ALA A 382 -58.37 5.74 -13.89
C ALA A 382 -59.03 4.63 -14.72
N ALA A 383 -58.70 3.35 -14.45
CA ALA A 383 -59.31 2.21 -15.11
C ALA A 383 -60.82 2.10 -14.82
N ARG A 384 -61.27 2.41 -13.60
CA ARG A 384 -62.70 2.43 -13.25
C ARG A 384 -63.48 3.57 -13.93
N LEU A 385 -62.87 4.74 -14.08
CA LEU A 385 -63.50 5.89 -14.74
C LEU A 385 -63.65 5.70 -16.26
N ASN A 386 -62.77 4.90 -16.88
CA ASN A 386 -62.82 4.58 -18.31
C ASN A 386 -63.75 3.41 -18.66
N GLN A 387 -64.37 2.73 -17.67
CA GLN A 387 -65.42 1.75 -17.92
C GLN A 387 -66.78 2.43 -18.09
N THR A 388 -66.98 3.13 -19.20
CA THR A 388 -68.33 3.49 -19.67
C THR A 388 -68.99 2.27 -20.31
N PRO A 389 -70.24 1.93 -19.98
CA PRO A 389 -70.93 0.78 -20.54
C PRO A 389 -71.46 1.11 -21.94
N SER A 390 -70.63 0.95 -22.97
CA SER A 390 -71.15 0.94 -24.35
C SER A 390 -71.80 -0.41 -24.64
N LYS A 391 -73.13 -0.39 -24.72
CA LYS A 391 -73.94 -1.50 -25.23
C LYS A 391 -73.81 -1.59 -26.76
N LEU A 392 -73.82 -2.83 -27.24
CA LEU A 392 -74.21 -3.31 -28.59
C LEU A 392 -73.21 -3.15 -29.76
N SER A 393 -72.55 -4.26 -30.11
CA SER A 393 -72.74 -5.04 -31.36
C SER A 393 -71.68 -6.16 -31.39
N ARG A 394 -72.02 -7.44 -31.26
CA ARG A 394 -72.70 -8.36 -32.19
C ARG A 394 -71.79 -8.77 -33.37
N SER A 395 -71.45 -10.07 -33.34
CA SER A 395 -71.12 -10.93 -34.50
C SER A 395 -69.79 -10.67 -35.21
N LEU A 396 -68.88 -11.65 -35.14
CA LEU A 396 -68.54 -12.46 -36.32
C LEU A 396 -67.70 -13.68 -35.92
N ARG A 397 -68.16 -14.84 -36.41
CA ARG A 397 -67.42 -16.09 -36.51
C ARG A 397 -66.12 -15.86 -37.28
N SER A 398 -65.04 -16.49 -36.85
CA SER A 398 -63.82 -16.66 -37.64
C SER A 398 -63.32 -18.09 -37.43
N GLU A 399 -64.09 -19.04 -37.96
CA GLU A 399 -63.50 -20.26 -38.53
C GLU A 399 -62.69 -19.86 -39.79
N ASP A 400 -61.62 -20.60 -40.04
CA ASP A 400 -60.82 -20.62 -41.27
C ASP A 400 -59.98 -19.39 -41.62
N MET A 401 -58.79 -19.32 -41.03
CA MET A 401 -57.59 -18.70 -41.64
C MET A 401 -56.37 -19.57 -41.33
N ARG A 402 -56.24 -20.70 -42.02
CA ARG A 402 -54.93 -21.34 -42.23
C ARG A 402 -54.19 -20.52 -43.28
N THR A 403 -53.33 -19.63 -42.84
CA THR A 403 -52.35 -19.00 -43.72
C THR A 403 -51.29 -20.03 -44.13
N PRO A 404 -50.92 -20.12 -45.41
CA PRO A 404 -49.84 -20.99 -45.86
C PRO A 404 -48.53 -20.47 -45.29
N THR A 405 -47.83 -21.32 -44.53
CA THR A 405 -46.49 -21.05 -44.02
C THR A 405 -45.56 -20.76 -45.20
N PRO A 406 -44.79 -19.67 -45.20
CA PRO A 406 -43.85 -19.37 -46.27
C PRO A 406 -42.82 -20.50 -46.43
N PRO A 407 -42.46 -20.88 -47.66
CA PRO A 407 -41.30 -21.74 -47.87
C PRO A 407 -40.08 -21.04 -47.28
N HIS A 408 -39.26 -21.76 -46.51
CA HIS A 408 -38.10 -21.30 -45.71
C HIS A 408 -38.32 -21.01 -44.21
N THR A 409 -39.42 -21.46 -43.59
CA THR A 409 -39.46 -21.49 -42.12
C THR A 409 -38.59 -22.67 -41.62
N PRO A 410 -37.49 -22.46 -40.88
CA PRO A 410 -36.61 -23.55 -40.45
C PRO A 410 -37.36 -24.50 -39.52
N SER A 411 -37.36 -25.79 -39.86
CA SER A 411 -38.02 -26.81 -39.06
C SER A 411 -37.48 -26.80 -37.64
N ARG A 412 -38.35 -26.68 -36.63
CA ARG A 412 -38.09 -26.83 -35.19
C ARG A 412 -37.68 -28.27 -34.85
N ARG A 413 -36.53 -28.70 -35.37
CA ARG A 413 -35.79 -29.89 -34.92
C ARG A 413 -34.38 -29.47 -34.50
N TRP A 414 -34.28 -28.52 -33.58
CA TRP A 414 -33.27 -28.68 -32.53
C TRP A 414 -33.87 -29.66 -31.53
N THR A 415 -33.77 -30.94 -31.85
CA THR A 415 -34.09 -32.00 -30.90
C THR A 415 -33.24 -31.77 -29.67
N LEU A 416 -33.83 -31.89 -28.48
CA LEU A 416 -33.13 -31.86 -27.18
C LEU A 416 -31.85 -32.72 -27.19
N SER A 417 -31.83 -33.78 -28.00
CA SER A 417 -30.68 -34.62 -28.32
C SER A 417 -29.45 -33.88 -28.90
N GLY A 418 -29.62 -32.78 -29.64
CA GLY A 418 -28.50 -31.97 -30.17
C GLY A 418 -27.85 -31.11 -29.10
N LEU A 419 -28.65 -30.49 -28.22
CA LEU A 419 -28.16 -29.77 -27.05
C LEU A 419 -27.49 -30.73 -26.05
N LEU A 420 -28.11 -31.88 -25.78
CA LEU A 420 -27.53 -32.93 -24.95
C LEU A 420 -26.23 -33.48 -25.54
N GLY A 421 -26.16 -33.68 -26.87
CA GLY A 421 -24.92 -34.09 -27.54
C GLY A 421 -23.80 -33.04 -27.45
N GLY A 422 -24.14 -31.75 -27.47
CA GLY A 422 -23.18 -30.67 -27.21
C GLY A 422 -22.65 -30.65 -25.78
N VAL A 423 -23.52 -30.88 -24.79
CA VAL A 423 -23.14 -30.99 -23.38
C VAL A 423 -22.28 -32.23 -23.11
N GLU A 424 -22.61 -33.38 -23.71
CA GLU A 424 -21.84 -34.61 -23.54
C GLU A 424 -20.45 -34.49 -24.18
N SER A 425 -20.36 -33.91 -25.39
CA SER A 425 -19.08 -33.61 -26.05
C SER A 425 -18.19 -32.66 -25.23
N THR A 426 -18.78 -31.65 -24.60
CA THR A 426 -18.04 -30.71 -23.74
C THR A 426 -17.60 -31.34 -22.43
N MET A 427 -18.43 -32.18 -21.81
CA MET A 427 -18.02 -32.97 -20.64
C MET A 427 -16.84 -33.90 -20.98
N LEU A 428 -16.87 -34.61 -22.10
CA LEU A 428 -15.76 -35.46 -22.55
C LEU A 428 -14.46 -34.65 -22.75
N ARG A 429 -14.54 -33.43 -23.29
CA ARG A 429 -13.37 -32.53 -23.43
C ARG A 429 -12.82 -32.08 -22.08
N VAL A 430 -13.69 -31.81 -21.09
CA VAL A 430 -13.29 -31.44 -19.72
C VAL A 430 -12.62 -32.61 -19.01
N GLU A 431 -13.16 -33.83 -19.15
CA GLU A 431 -12.59 -35.04 -18.57
C GLU A 431 -11.23 -35.40 -19.18
N ALA A 432 -11.09 -35.27 -20.50
CA ALA A 432 -9.82 -35.44 -21.20
C ALA A 432 -8.77 -34.42 -20.72
N TRP A 433 -9.17 -33.15 -20.55
CA TRP A 433 -8.29 -32.12 -19.99
C TRP A 433 -7.87 -32.44 -18.56
N HIS A 434 -8.82 -32.78 -17.69
CA HIS A 434 -8.54 -33.11 -16.31
C HIS A 434 -7.60 -34.32 -16.18
N SER A 435 -7.74 -35.31 -17.06
CA SER A 435 -6.86 -36.47 -17.13
C SER A 435 -5.44 -36.08 -17.55
N LYS A 436 -5.30 -35.20 -18.53
CA LYS A 436 -4.00 -34.69 -18.99
C LYS A 436 -3.30 -33.82 -17.94
N SER A 437 -4.02 -32.93 -17.28
CA SER A 437 -3.45 -32.12 -16.19
C SER A 437 -2.98 -32.98 -15.01
N LYS A 438 -3.69 -34.09 -14.70
CA LYS A 438 -3.21 -35.06 -13.69
C LYS A 438 -1.90 -35.71 -14.09
N GLU A 439 -1.71 -36.03 -15.36
CA GLU A 439 -0.47 -36.59 -15.87
C GLU A 439 0.70 -35.59 -15.78
N ASP A 440 0.47 -34.35 -16.21
CA ASP A 440 1.47 -33.28 -16.13
C ASP A 440 1.87 -32.98 -14.65
N ILE A 441 0.91 -33.00 -13.72
CA ILE A 441 1.20 -32.84 -12.28
C ILE A 441 2.05 -34.01 -11.75
N ARG A 442 1.73 -35.25 -12.14
CA ARG A 442 2.55 -36.43 -11.75
C ARG A 442 3.98 -36.33 -12.28
N GLU A 443 4.17 -35.81 -13.50
CA GLU A 443 5.50 -35.59 -14.07
C GLU A 443 6.32 -34.58 -13.24
N LEU A 444 5.68 -33.48 -12.80
CA LEU A 444 6.31 -32.49 -11.92
C LEU A 444 6.63 -33.05 -10.53
N GLU A 445 5.70 -33.79 -9.93
CA GLU A 445 5.90 -34.45 -8.63
C GLU A 445 7.07 -35.44 -8.69
N GLN A 446 7.17 -36.21 -9.77
CA GLN A 446 8.29 -37.12 -9.97
C GLN A 446 9.62 -36.36 -10.13
N GLY A 447 9.62 -35.27 -10.92
CA GLY A 447 10.80 -34.42 -11.06
C GLY A 447 11.27 -33.77 -9.74
N LEU A 448 10.33 -33.42 -8.86
CA LEU A 448 10.66 -32.91 -7.53
C LEU A 448 11.25 -34.00 -6.64
N LYS A 449 10.67 -35.21 -6.63
CA LYS A 449 11.20 -36.37 -5.89
C LYS A 449 12.62 -36.72 -6.34
N ASP A 450 12.89 -36.67 -7.65
CA ASP A 450 14.21 -36.93 -8.19
C ASP A 450 15.23 -35.89 -7.69
N LEU A 451 14.88 -34.60 -7.66
CA LEU A 451 15.72 -33.55 -7.08
C LEU A 451 15.97 -33.77 -5.59
N THR A 452 14.93 -34.05 -4.80
CA THR A 452 15.08 -34.29 -3.36
C THR A 452 16.00 -35.48 -3.09
N LYS A 453 15.92 -36.54 -3.90
CA LYS A 453 16.82 -37.70 -3.80
C LYS A 453 18.28 -37.33 -4.10
N VAL A 454 18.52 -36.47 -5.09
CA VAL A 454 19.87 -35.95 -5.39
C VAL A 454 20.40 -35.12 -4.21
N PHE A 455 19.58 -34.22 -3.65
CA PHE A 455 19.94 -33.44 -2.47
C PHE A 455 20.26 -34.32 -1.25
N SER A 456 19.54 -35.42 -1.05
CA SER A 456 19.80 -36.34 0.06
C SER A 456 21.05 -37.21 -0.12
N GLN A 457 21.57 -37.32 -1.33
CA GLN A 457 22.71 -38.18 -1.68
C GLN A 457 24.02 -37.41 -1.89
N LEU A 458 23.97 -36.08 -1.91
CA LEU A 458 25.16 -35.24 -2.01
C LEU A 458 25.99 -35.35 -0.72
N PRO A 459 27.24 -35.88 -0.76
CA PRO A 459 28.16 -35.74 0.35
C PRO A 459 28.43 -34.24 0.59
N GLU A 460 28.70 -33.86 1.85
CA GLU A 460 28.85 -32.46 2.29
C GLU A 460 29.87 -31.63 1.49
N VAL A 461 30.72 -32.25 0.66
CA VAL A 461 31.64 -31.54 -0.22
C VAL A 461 31.76 -32.25 -1.57
N GLY A 462 31.25 -31.60 -2.62
CA GLY A 462 31.93 -31.55 -3.91
C GLY A 462 31.31 -32.33 -5.07
N ASP A 463 30.21 -31.80 -5.64
CA ASP A 463 30.20 -31.44 -7.07
C ASP A 463 29.03 -30.49 -7.39
N ASN A 464 29.28 -29.18 -7.30
CA ASN A 464 28.26 -28.16 -7.60
C ASN A 464 27.81 -28.18 -9.07
N ALA A 465 28.58 -28.81 -9.97
CA ALA A 465 28.26 -28.86 -11.39
C ALA A 465 27.08 -29.79 -11.69
N GLU A 466 27.03 -30.98 -11.07
CA GLU A 466 25.92 -31.92 -11.26
C GLU A 466 24.61 -31.34 -10.69
N LEU A 467 24.69 -30.69 -9.53
CA LEU A 467 23.54 -30.02 -8.93
C LEU A 467 23.00 -28.89 -9.82
N GLY A 468 23.89 -28.06 -10.38
CA GLY A 468 23.53 -27.01 -11.32
C GLY A 468 22.83 -27.56 -12.56
N GLN A 469 23.35 -28.65 -13.14
CA GLN A 469 22.73 -29.28 -14.33
C GLN A 469 21.33 -29.83 -14.03
N LYS A 470 21.14 -30.48 -12.87
CA LYS A 470 19.82 -31.01 -12.47
C LYS A 470 18.83 -29.88 -12.17
N GLN A 471 19.28 -28.80 -11.55
CA GLN A 471 18.47 -27.61 -11.31
C GLN A 471 18.03 -26.95 -12.62
N GLU A 472 18.92 -26.83 -13.60
CA GLU A 472 18.61 -26.28 -14.92
C GLU A 472 17.58 -27.14 -15.67
N ILE A 473 17.74 -28.47 -15.64
CA ILE A 473 16.76 -29.41 -16.23
C ILE A 473 15.38 -29.24 -15.58
N TRP A 474 15.31 -29.08 -14.26
CA TRP A 474 14.04 -28.87 -13.56
C TRP A 474 13.42 -27.51 -13.89
N GLN A 475 14.22 -26.43 -13.91
CA GLN A 475 13.75 -25.11 -14.30
C GLN A 475 13.18 -25.11 -15.71
N LYS A 476 13.85 -25.79 -16.65
CA LYS A 476 13.36 -25.96 -18.02
C LYS A 476 12.02 -26.72 -18.06
N ARG A 477 11.90 -27.85 -17.35
CA ARG A 477 10.63 -28.60 -17.25
C ARG A 477 9.50 -27.75 -16.67
N LEU A 478 9.79 -26.93 -15.67
CA LEU A 478 8.79 -26.04 -15.06
C LEU A 478 8.35 -24.95 -16.06
N GLN A 479 9.28 -24.36 -16.80
CA GLN A 479 8.97 -23.38 -17.85
C GLN A 479 8.13 -24.01 -18.98
N ASP A 480 8.51 -25.20 -19.44
CA ASP A 480 7.77 -25.95 -20.46
C ASP A 480 6.34 -26.29 -19.99
N PHE A 481 6.18 -26.69 -18.73
CA PHE A 481 4.87 -26.89 -18.11
C PHE A 481 4.04 -25.60 -18.08
N GLN A 482 4.60 -24.49 -17.61
CA GLN A 482 3.91 -23.20 -17.58
C GLN A 482 3.50 -22.74 -18.99
N GLY A 483 4.35 -22.95 -19.99
CA GLY A 483 4.05 -22.66 -21.40
C GLY A 483 2.89 -23.50 -21.93
N ARG A 484 2.93 -24.82 -21.72
CA ARG A 484 1.85 -25.75 -22.09
C ARG A 484 0.53 -25.37 -21.41
N HIS A 485 0.56 -25.10 -20.10
CA HIS A 485 -0.62 -24.73 -19.32
C HIS A 485 -1.25 -23.42 -19.82
N ARG A 486 -0.45 -22.39 -20.14
CA ARG A 486 -0.95 -21.14 -20.73
C ARG A 486 -1.58 -21.35 -22.10
N GLN A 487 -0.96 -22.15 -22.97
CA GLN A 487 -1.53 -22.46 -24.28
C GLN A 487 -2.86 -23.22 -24.16
N GLN A 488 -2.95 -24.16 -23.23
CA GLN A 488 -4.18 -24.91 -22.96
C GLN A 488 -5.31 -24.01 -22.43
N LEU A 489 -5.02 -23.11 -21.48
CA LEU A 489 -6.00 -22.13 -20.97
C LEU A 489 -6.55 -21.24 -22.10
N LYS A 490 -5.67 -20.78 -23.01
CA LYS A 490 -6.09 -20.01 -24.19
C LYS A 490 -6.99 -20.82 -25.11
N SER A 491 -6.63 -22.07 -25.40
CA SER A 491 -7.45 -22.96 -26.22
C SER A 491 -8.83 -23.21 -25.59
N TRP A 492 -8.90 -23.33 -24.26
CA TRP A 492 -10.15 -23.52 -23.55
C TRP A 492 -11.02 -22.26 -23.54
N HIS A 493 -10.42 -21.09 -23.31
CA HIS A 493 -11.13 -19.81 -23.40
C HIS A 493 -11.73 -19.61 -24.79
N ASN A 494 -10.96 -19.90 -25.84
CA ASN A 494 -11.43 -19.81 -27.23
C ASN A 494 -12.57 -20.81 -27.50
N ALA A 495 -12.43 -22.07 -27.07
CA ALA A 495 -13.49 -23.07 -27.23
C ALA A 495 -14.77 -22.73 -26.45
N GLY A 496 -14.64 -22.12 -25.26
CA GLY A 496 -15.78 -21.64 -24.47
C GLY A 496 -16.47 -20.45 -25.13
N GLN A 497 -15.71 -19.53 -25.73
CA GLN A 497 -16.22 -18.42 -26.52
C GLN A 497 -16.94 -18.91 -27.79
N GLU A 498 -16.35 -19.85 -28.53
CA GLU A 498 -16.99 -20.48 -29.70
C GLU A 498 -18.32 -21.15 -29.32
N MET A 499 -18.36 -21.87 -28.20
CA MET A 499 -19.58 -22.50 -27.69
C MET A 499 -20.64 -21.47 -27.27
N LEU A 500 -20.24 -20.38 -26.61
CA LEU A 500 -21.16 -19.30 -26.25
C LEU A 500 -21.73 -18.60 -27.49
N GLN A 501 -20.93 -18.46 -28.55
CA GLN A 501 -21.38 -17.92 -29.83
C GLN A 501 -22.34 -18.88 -30.56
N GLU A 502 -22.12 -20.19 -30.50
CA GLU A 502 -23.05 -21.18 -31.06
C GLU A 502 -24.38 -21.27 -30.29
N LEU A 503 -24.35 -21.06 -28.97
CA LEU A 503 -25.54 -21.11 -28.10
C LEU A 503 -26.39 -19.84 -28.14
N VAL A 504 -25.85 -18.74 -28.65
CA VAL A 504 -26.57 -17.47 -28.81
C VAL A 504 -26.81 -17.22 -30.29
N PRO A 505 -27.86 -17.82 -30.92
CA PRO A 505 -28.31 -17.31 -32.20
C PRO A 505 -28.95 -15.93 -31.96
N GLU A 506 -28.29 -14.88 -32.41
CA GLU A 506 -28.86 -13.54 -32.55
C GLU A 506 -30.01 -13.56 -33.56
N GLN A 507 -31.19 -14.08 -33.20
CA GLN A 507 -32.41 -13.83 -33.95
C GLN A 507 -33.60 -13.60 -33.02
N LYS A 508 -34.23 -12.43 -33.21
CA LYS A 508 -35.54 -12.07 -32.68
C LYS A 508 -36.59 -13.06 -33.18
N ILE A 509 -36.80 -14.14 -32.43
CA ILE A 509 -37.83 -15.13 -32.72
C ILE A 509 -39.01 -14.87 -31.78
N GLU A 510 -40.01 -14.15 -32.30
CA GLU A 510 -41.31 -13.94 -31.66
C GLU A 510 -42.18 -15.18 -31.93
N VAL A 511 -42.20 -16.15 -31.01
CA VAL A 511 -43.03 -17.36 -31.12
C VAL A 511 -43.96 -17.49 -29.93
N LYS A 512 -45.27 -17.59 -30.20
CA LYS A 512 -46.30 -18.01 -29.26
C LYS A 512 -46.01 -19.45 -28.80
N MET A 513 -45.64 -19.60 -27.53
CA MET A 513 -45.31 -20.87 -26.87
C MET A 513 -46.55 -21.48 -26.20
N PRO A 514 -46.72 -22.81 -26.23
CA PRO A 514 -47.65 -23.50 -25.32
C PRO A 514 -47.07 -23.49 -23.89
N ASP A 515 -47.98 -23.43 -22.90
CA ASP A 515 -47.76 -23.23 -21.45
C ASP A 515 -46.30 -23.18 -20.98
N PHE A 516 -45.70 -22.01 -21.20
CA PHE A 516 -44.33 -21.67 -20.85
C PHE A 516 -44.05 -21.90 -19.35
N LEU A 517 -45.07 -21.72 -18.51
CA LEU A 517 -44.98 -21.85 -17.05
C LEU A 517 -44.66 -23.28 -16.59
N SER A 518 -45.17 -24.31 -17.26
CA SER A 518 -44.90 -25.69 -16.83
C SER A 518 -43.48 -26.13 -17.17
N ALA A 519 -42.97 -25.76 -18.34
CA ALA A 519 -41.60 -26.07 -18.74
C ALA A 519 -40.56 -25.21 -18.00
N THR A 520 -40.88 -23.96 -17.65
CA THR A 520 -39.99 -23.13 -16.82
C THR A 520 -39.91 -23.65 -15.39
N VAL A 521 -41.03 -24.08 -14.79
CA VAL A 521 -41.01 -24.69 -13.45
C VAL A 521 -40.16 -25.95 -13.43
N MET A 522 -40.30 -26.85 -14.41
CA MET A 522 -39.47 -28.06 -14.47
C MET A 522 -37.98 -27.77 -14.73
N LEU A 523 -37.67 -26.75 -15.54
CA LEU A 523 -36.28 -26.33 -15.76
C LEU A 523 -35.68 -25.62 -14.53
N GLU A 524 -36.47 -24.85 -13.79
CA GLU A 524 -36.05 -24.23 -12.53
C GLU A 524 -35.82 -25.28 -11.44
N GLU A 525 -36.69 -26.29 -11.34
CA GLU A 525 -36.50 -27.43 -10.43
C GLU A 525 -35.24 -28.22 -10.76
N ALA A 526 -35.04 -28.60 -12.03
CA ALA A 526 -33.83 -29.31 -12.46
C ALA A 526 -32.56 -28.47 -12.25
N ARG A 527 -32.63 -27.14 -12.49
CA ARG A 527 -31.53 -26.22 -12.23
C ARG A 527 -31.21 -26.12 -10.74
N ALA A 528 -32.24 -26.05 -9.89
CA ALA A 528 -32.07 -26.01 -8.44
C ALA A 528 -31.45 -27.32 -7.91
N GLU A 529 -31.85 -28.46 -8.46
CA GLU A 529 -31.31 -29.77 -8.07
C GLU A 529 -29.84 -29.91 -8.47
N VAL A 530 -29.46 -29.53 -9.70
CA VAL A 530 -28.07 -29.52 -10.17
C VAL A 530 -27.20 -28.57 -9.36
N GLU A 531 -27.70 -27.37 -9.03
CA GLU A 531 -26.96 -26.42 -8.20
C GLU A 531 -26.79 -26.94 -6.76
N SER A 532 -27.79 -27.63 -6.20
CA SER A 532 -27.69 -28.26 -4.89
C SER A 532 -26.61 -29.36 -4.85
N LEU A 533 -26.53 -30.19 -5.89
CA LEU A 533 -25.52 -31.25 -6.01
C LEU A 533 -24.12 -30.67 -6.23
N ARG A 534 -24.01 -29.57 -6.99
CA ARG A 534 -22.77 -28.82 -7.16
C ARG A 534 -22.26 -28.26 -5.84
N LEU A 535 -23.14 -27.64 -5.05
CA LEU A 535 -22.82 -27.10 -3.72
C LEU A 535 -22.45 -28.20 -2.73
N LEU A 536 -23.14 -29.35 -2.73
CA LEU A 536 -22.79 -30.51 -1.92
C LEU A 536 -21.41 -31.07 -2.26
N ARG A 537 -21.09 -31.20 -3.56
CA ARG A 537 -19.78 -31.67 -4.02
C ARG A 537 -18.67 -30.67 -3.69
N GLN A 538 -18.95 -29.38 -3.84
CA GLN A 538 -18.02 -28.32 -3.46
C GLN A 538 -17.76 -28.34 -1.94
N LYS A 539 -18.80 -28.44 -1.11
CA LYS A 539 -18.67 -28.53 0.35
C LYS A 539 -17.90 -29.78 0.79
N ALA A 540 -18.08 -30.91 0.11
CA ALA A 540 -17.31 -32.14 0.37
C ALA A 540 -15.83 -31.99 -0.02
N LEU A 541 -15.53 -31.33 -1.13
CA LEU A 541 -14.16 -31.05 -1.57
C LEU A 541 -13.48 -30.00 -0.68
N GLU A 542 -14.20 -28.96 -0.28
CA GLU A 542 -13.73 -27.93 0.66
C GLU A 542 -13.47 -28.52 2.04
N SER A 543 -14.32 -29.43 2.53
CA SER A 543 -14.10 -30.13 3.79
C SER A 543 -12.86 -31.04 3.75
N ALA A 544 -12.65 -31.78 2.67
CA ALA A 544 -11.46 -32.62 2.51
C ALA A 544 -10.18 -31.80 2.30
N ALA A 545 -10.26 -30.68 1.57
CA ALA A 545 -9.15 -29.76 1.38
C ALA A 545 -8.80 -29.01 2.68
N ALA A 546 -9.81 -28.58 3.44
CA ALA A 546 -9.64 -27.94 4.74
C ALA A 546 -8.95 -28.89 5.74
N GLN A 547 -9.39 -30.15 5.82
CA GLN A 547 -8.72 -31.15 6.68
C GLN A 547 -7.25 -31.38 6.29
N ARG A 548 -6.94 -31.44 4.98
CA ARG A 548 -5.54 -31.57 4.52
C ARG A 548 -4.71 -30.33 4.85
N LEU A 549 -5.28 -29.14 4.71
CA LEU A 549 -4.62 -27.89 5.06
C LEU A 549 -4.40 -27.78 6.58
N GLU A 550 -5.37 -28.16 7.39
CA GLU A 550 -5.23 -28.23 8.86
C GLU A 550 -4.12 -29.20 9.27
N GLN A 551 -4.08 -30.40 8.67
CA GLN A 551 -3.01 -31.35 8.93
C GLN A 551 -1.63 -30.80 8.54
N THR A 552 -1.54 -30.17 7.36
CA THR A 552 -0.28 -29.56 6.88
C THR A 552 0.14 -28.39 7.78
N LEU A 553 -0.81 -27.58 8.24
CA LEU A 553 -0.55 -26.48 9.18
C LEU A 553 -0.06 -27.00 10.52
N GLU A 554 -0.63 -28.09 11.03
CA GLU A 554 -0.20 -28.68 12.29
C GLU A 554 1.21 -29.29 12.18
N GLU A 555 1.53 -29.97 11.08
CA GLU A 555 2.88 -30.44 10.78
C GLU A 555 3.89 -29.27 10.70
N LEU A 556 3.51 -28.16 10.05
CA LEU A 556 4.36 -26.96 9.98
C LEU A 556 4.55 -26.30 11.35
N LYS A 557 3.49 -26.22 12.18
CA LYS A 557 3.60 -25.69 13.56
C LYS A 557 4.56 -26.53 14.39
N ASN A 558 4.48 -27.85 14.31
CA ASN A 558 5.35 -28.75 15.03
C ASN A 558 6.81 -28.57 14.60
N ARG A 559 7.08 -28.48 13.29
CA ARG A 559 8.43 -28.20 12.77
C ARG A 559 8.95 -26.82 13.21
N CYS A 560 8.10 -25.79 13.20
CA CYS A 560 8.48 -24.49 13.72
C CYS A 560 8.80 -24.52 15.22
N ALA A 561 8.04 -25.27 16.02
CA ALA A 561 8.31 -25.44 17.45
C ALA A 561 9.66 -26.14 17.68
N GLU A 562 9.99 -27.16 16.89
CA GLU A 562 11.29 -27.84 16.93
C GLU A 562 12.45 -26.90 16.56
N GLU A 563 12.31 -26.11 15.49
CA GLU A 563 13.30 -25.11 15.07
C GLU A 563 13.49 -24.01 16.12
N ILE A 564 12.40 -23.53 16.75
CA ILE A 564 12.48 -22.56 17.86
C ILE A 564 13.23 -23.15 19.04
N GLY A 565 12.99 -24.41 19.39
CA GLY A 565 13.76 -25.14 20.39
C GLY A 565 15.24 -25.26 20.03
N GLY A 566 15.54 -25.59 18.76
CA GLY A 566 16.89 -25.63 18.22
C GLY A 566 17.61 -24.28 18.32
N HIS A 567 16.93 -23.19 17.95
CA HIS A 567 17.49 -21.84 18.03
C HIS A 567 17.74 -21.40 19.48
N ALA A 568 16.83 -21.71 20.41
CA ALA A 568 17.01 -21.42 21.83
C ALA A 568 18.25 -22.12 22.39
N THR A 569 18.44 -23.42 22.09
CA THR A 569 19.63 -24.16 22.52
C THR A 569 20.93 -23.63 21.88
N LEU A 570 20.88 -23.23 20.61
CA LEU A 570 22.03 -22.60 19.95
C LEU A 570 22.38 -21.24 20.59
N GLN A 571 21.37 -20.41 20.86
CA GLN A 571 21.52 -19.12 21.51
C GLN A 571 22.13 -19.26 22.91
N GLU A 572 21.68 -20.24 23.69
CA GLU A 572 22.25 -20.57 25.00
C GLU A 572 23.73 -20.98 24.89
N ARG A 573 24.07 -21.85 23.94
CA ARG A 573 25.46 -22.27 23.68
C ARG A 573 26.35 -21.11 23.26
N VAL A 574 25.88 -20.22 22.39
CA VAL A 574 26.63 -19.04 21.93
C VAL A 574 26.82 -18.06 23.08
N SER A 575 25.76 -17.79 23.86
CA SER A 575 25.81 -16.88 25.00
C SER A 575 26.76 -17.40 26.08
N SER A 576 26.71 -18.70 26.39
CA SER A 576 27.64 -19.37 27.31
C SER A 576 29.10 -19.27 26.84
N ARG A 577 29.36 -19.51 25.55
CA ARG A 577 30.70 -19.39 24.96
C ARG A 577 31.21 -17.94 24.97
N MET A 578 30.33 -16.97 24.73
CA MET A 578 30.67 -15.55 24.76
C MET A 578 30.98 -15.09 26.19
N ALA A 579 30.16 -15.49 27.17
CA ALA A 579 30.39 -15.21 28.58
C ALA A 579 31.73 -15.81 29.07
N SER A 580 32.02 -17.06 28.70
CA SER A 580 33.30 -17.71 29.01
C SER A 580 34.50 -16.94 28.41
N ARG A 581 34.39 -16.45 27.17
CA ARG A 581 35.45 -15.63 26.55
C ARG A 581 35.61 -14.26 27.19
N LEU A 582 34.51 -13.60 27.57
CA LEU A 582 34.55 -12.32 28.27
C LEU A 582 35.22 -12.46 29.63
N ASN A 583 34.91 -13.53 30.37
CA ASN A 583 35.56 -13.81 31.65
C ASN A 583 37.07 -14.05 31.47
N ALA A 584 37.47 -14.86 30.49
CA ALA A 584 38.88 -15.10 30.20
C ALA A 584 39.63 -13.80 29.78
N LEU A 585 38.96 -12.90 29.05
CA LEU A 585 39.53 -11.60 28.68
C LEU A 585 39.66 -10.68 29.91
N GLY A 586 38.69 -10.72 30.82
CA GLY A 586 38.74 -10.03 32.10
C GLY A 586 39.93 -10.47 32.95
N GLU A 587 40.12 -11.78 33.11
CA GLU A 587 41.29 -12.35 33.82
C GLU A 587 42.61 -11.91 33.18
N PHE A 588 42.69 -11.86 31.85
CA PHE A 588 43.89 -11.38 31.14
C PHE A 588 44.14 -9.89 31.37
N LEU A 589 43.09 -9.06 31.36
CA LEU A 589 43.21 -7.62 31.64
C LEU A 589 43.65 -7.36 33.08
N ASP A 590 43.11 -8.10 34.05
CA ASP A 590 43.51 -7.99 35.46
C ASP A 590 44.99 -8.37 35.65
N GLN A 591 45.45 -9.42 34.96
CA GLN A 591 46.87 -9.80 34.94
C GLN A 591 47.75 -8.71 34.32
N GLU A 592 47.34 -8.09 33.21
CA GLU A 592 48.09 -7.01 32.57
C GLU A 592 48.13 -5.74 33.46
N VAL A 593 47.02 -5.39 34.13
CA VAL A 593 46.99 -4.28 35.09
C VAL A 593 47.94 -4.54 36.25
N GLN A 594 47.94 -5.77 36.79
CA GLN A 594 48.85 -6.17 37.86
C GLN A 594 50.32 -6.08 37.41
N GLN A 595 50.66 -6.61 36.23
CA GLN A 595 52.02 -6.50 35.67
C GLN A 595 52.45 -5.04 35.48
N ARG A 596 51.56 -4.15 35.04
CA ARG A 596 51.86 -2.71 34.90
C ARG A 596 52.12 -2.05 36.25
N ARG A 597 51.36 -2.40 37.28
CA ARG A 597 51.60 -1.91 38.65
C ARG A 597 52.97 -2.35 39.17
N GLU A 598 53.32 -3.62 38.98
CA GLU A 598 54.62 -4.17 39.37
C GLU A 598 55.77 -3.48 38.62
N ARG A 599 55.65 -3.28 37.31
CA ARG A 599 56.64 -2.52 36.52
C ARG A 599 56.76 -1.07 36.98
N HIS A 600 55.64 -0.41 37.27
CA HIS A 600 55.65 0.97 37.76
C HIS A 600 56.33 1.07 39.13
N GLN A 601 56.02 0.14 40.04
CA GLN A 601 56.67 0.08 41.35
C GLN A 601 58.17 -0.15 41.23
N ALA A 602 58.60 -1.08 40.38
CA ALA A 602 60.02 -1.30 40.09
C ALA A 602 60.71 -0.04 39.54
N LEU A 603 60.05 0.73 38.66
CA LEU A 603 60.59 1.99 38.16
C LEU A 603 60.70 3.06 39.26
N VAL A 604 59.71 3.16 40.14
CA VAL A 604 59.75 4.08 41.30
C VAL A 604 60.93 3.74 42.22
N GLU A 605 61.18 2.46 42.48
CA GLU A 605 62.33 2.01 43.27
C GLU A 605 63.67 2.36 42.61
N VAL A 606 63.79 2.17 41.29
CA VAL A 606 65.00 2.57 40.53
C VAL A 606 65.22 4.07 40.59
N VAL A 607 64.17 4.88 40.39
CA VAL A 607 64.27 6.35 40.48
C VAL A 607 64.67 6.80 41.88
N ALA A 608 64.12 6.17 42.92
CA ALA A 608 64.50 6.46 44.31
C ALA A 608 65.98 6.11 44.58
N GLN A 609 66.47 4.97 44.07
CA GLN A 609 67.88 4.59 44.17
C GLN A 609 68.79 5.57 43.42
N MET A 610 68.42 5.97 42.19
CA MET A 610 69.18 6.98 41.43
C MET A 610 69.19 8.33 42.14
N SER A 611 68.06 8.78 42.69
CA SER A 611 67.99 10.03 43.45
C SER A 611 68.88 9.98 44.70
N LYS A 612 68.89 8.84 45.41
CA LYS A 612 69.77 8.64 46.57
C LYS A 612 71.25 8.67 46.16
N SER A 613 71.60 8.03 45.04
CA SER A 613 72.96 8.04 44.49
C SER A 613 73.40 9.45 44.08
N LEU A 614 72.51 10.23 43.45
CA LEU A 614 72.80 11.61 43.07
C LEU A 614 72.97 12.51 44.30
N GLN A 615 72.13 12.36 45.32
CA GLN A 615 72.26 13.10 46.57
C GLN A 615 73.56 12.78 47.30
N SER A 616 74.02 11.52 47.31
CA SER A 616 75.33 11.19 47.86
C SER A 616 76.48 11.85 47.08
N THR A 617 76.41 11.89 45.75
CA THR A 617 77.45 12.55 44.94
C THR A 617 77.46 14.07 45.16
N ILE A 618 76.30 14.70 45.27
CA ILE A 618 76.20 16.13 45.58
C ILE A 618 76.77 16.43 46.97
N ALA A 619 76.48 15.60 47.97
CA ALA A 619 77.04 15.77 49.31
C ALA A 619 78.57 15.62 49.33
N GLU A 620 79.12 14.70 48.53
CA GLU A 620 80.58 14.54 48.35
C GLU A 620 81.21 15.76 47.65
N ASP A 621 80.53 16.35 46.66
CA ASP A 621 80.99 17.56 45.96
C ASP A 621 80.89 18.83 46.84
N GLU A 622 79.84 18.97 47.66
CA GLU A 622 79.68 20.08 48.61
C GLU A 622 80.73 20.02 49.75
N GLU A 623 81.08 18.81 50.22
CA GLU A 623 82.23 18.64 51.14
C GLU A 623 83.56 19.02 50.47
N ALA A 624 83.73 18.78 49.16
CA ALA A 624 84.92 19.18 48.42
C ALA A 624 85.00 20.71 48.17
N GLU A 625 83.88 21.40 47.95
CA GLU A 625 83.85 22.85 47.70
C GLU A 625 84.12 23.72 48.95
N THR A 626 83.94 23.19 50.16
CA THR A 626 84.29 23.91 51.40
C THR A 626 85.81 24.08 51.64
N LEU A 627 86.67 23.53 50.76
CA LEU A 627 88.13 23.57 50.88
C LEU A 627 88.86 24.50 49.90
N THR A 628 88.17 25.35 49.12
CA THR A 628 88.84 26.24 48.14
C THR A 628 88.49 27.72 48.28
N PRO A 629 89.49 28.64 48.37
CA PRO A 629 89.26 30.06 48.57
C PRO A 629 88.96 30.81 47.26
N SER A 630 88.07 31.80 47.40
CA SER A 630 87.66 32.80 46.41
C SER A 630 88.82 33.45 45.63
N PRO A 631 88.63 33.75 44.34
CA PRO A 631 88.98 35.09 43.88
C PRO A 631 88.01 35.72 42.86
N GLN A 632 87.70 36.99 43.17
CA GLN A 632 87.79 38.20 42.34
C GLN A 632 87.21 38.25 40.90
N ALA A 633 86.23 39.16 40.81
CA ALA A 633 85.73 39.94 39.69
C ALA A 633 86.70 40.21 38.51
N LEU A 634 86.15 40.21 37.28
CA LEU A 634 86.48 41.20 36.25
C LEU A 634 85.41 41.26 35.13
N ASN A 635 85.23 42.48 34.64
CA ASN A 635 84.31 42.98 33.62
C ASN A 635 84.45 42.34 32.22
N GLY A 636 83.35 42.38 31.44
CA GLY A 636 83.42 42.92 30.08
C GLY A 636 82.80 42.13 28.93
N LYS A 637 81.73 42.73 28.37
CA LYS A 637 81.38 42.87 26.94
C LYS A 637 80.94 41.68 26.05
N SER A 638 79.90 42.04 25.28
CA SER A 638 79.56 41.69 23.88
C SER A 638 78.93 40.34 23.53
N SER A 639 77.72 40.45 22.96
CA SER A 639 77.04 39.56 22.01
C SER A 639 77.95 39.17 20.83
N PRO A 640 77.71 38.08 20.06
CA PRO A 640 76.54 38.00 19.16
C PRO A 640 75.98 36.58 18.85
N SER A 641 74.88 36.61 18.09
CA SER A 641 74.21 35.58 17.29
C SER A 641 74.98 34.33 16.80
N SER A 642 74.31 33.17 16.84
CA SER A 642 74.14 32.13 15.78
C SER A 642 73.39 30.96 16.45
N GLY A 643 72.35 30.32 15.90
CA GLY A 643 72.22 29.76 14.56
C GLY A 643 72.73 28.31 14.59
N VAL A 644 71.99 27.36 13.97
CA VAL A 644 72.34 25.92 13.76
C VAL A 644 71.93 25.03 14.98
N SER A 645 71.25 23.89 14.88
CA SER A 645 70.74 23.08 13.78
C SER A 645 69.99 21.84 14.30
N SER A 646 69.15 21.29 13.42
CA SER A 646 68.92 19.86 13.17
C SER A 646 68.16 18.97 14.17
N ARG A 647 66.96 18.59 13.71
CA ARG A 647 66.71 17.25 13.11
C ARG A 647 66.85 16.07 14.07
N TRP A 648 65.75 15.70 14.72
CA TRP A 648 65.54 14.33 15.19
C TRP A 648 64.12 13.83 14.85
N ARG A 649 64.11 12.87 13.91
CA ARG A 649 63.28 11.64 13.76
C ARG A 649 61.83 11.69 14.25
N SER A 650 60.79 11.55 13.41
CA SER A 650 60.38 10.37 12.61
C SER A 650 60.33 9.04 13.36
N GLU A 651 59.22 8.33 13.17
CA GLU A 651 58.92 6.93 13.52
C GLU A 651 58.40 6.62 14.94
N LYS A 652 57.07 6.41 15.00
CA LYS A 652 56.54 5.07 15.26
C LYS A 652 55.09 4.91 14.76
N ARG A 653 54.92 4.01 13.79
CA ARG A 653 53.68 3.24 13.58
C ARG A 653 53.76 2.00 14.46
N ARG A 654 52.68 1.68 15.18
CA ARG A 654 51.95 0.41 15.12
C ARG A 654 50.69 0.51 15.94
#